data_AF-A0A2E6NSV3-F1
#
_entry.id   AF-A0A2E6NSV3-F1
#
_cell.length_a   1.000
_cell.length_b   1.000
_cell.length_c   1.000
_cell.angle_alpha   90.00
_cell.angle_beta   90.00
_cell.angle_gamma   90.00
#
_symmetry.space_group_name_H-M   'P 1'
#
loop_
_entity.id
_entity.type
_entity.pdbx_description
1 polymer ?
#
loop_
_entity_poly.entity_id
_entity_poly.type
_entity_poly.pdbx_seq_one_letter_code
_entity_poly.pdbx_strand_id
1 'polypeptide(L)'
;MNHIKPKIISNFNAFSKVFFKLLLIVFICNLIFEDSTIINADENSKEKTVFLAFDMNYKDQEELETSKDIINQILKYYSKNLNVEVVFQPYGSKSYDPQIITLDNHESILSEFFNSNSKESYDLFSNHYLIISEAFTKIAENLDTTDSELFIISNLRINKSEEYSRVKLSNLSDLYLSSGIKFNVMSLQSATADERNLFIELSANTGGSYVDFGSSSAMVEFLKLFMDNPISILQTNLTPKPLSNFINIPPTVNRIKVGFYRQDNTTEVSVINPNGLEIKPKIDYDYWHLSKILFLDILEPESGTWTIITNGNSGRFEIITDTYNPLSLATQGEKVFSSGSPVILEVGAFIEGKLSNIQNAEMQLRVRDNNGSETIQIMNDLGQKMDKEAFDGIYTVELSPFLEQSILDLEYTLQWKNVSTPVVHNDQIKIEYFPEIEITKISDLKGRTKDEFNVITFETRVNSYPYLVSLDEIQSIIIPNDNFSFRIEKVNLKDTDKSYIFNLFLESEEKIKGEVIFDLNIDTNYLEKEYKSSIKKIQINVNTKYLYILGLRYYYWIAIFIAITITLILILNNLRQTKITGYLTDTQNNIIVDFSTIKRNPISKFLYPKRIDFISISQLPYSGGYFEFVGDEVYINIQPIEGDPSIRINSIPANGKIEITNGPWIGSSGKQVRFRKNIPYIDV
;
A
#
# COMPACT_ATOMS: atom_id res chain seq x y z
N MET A 1 6.26 77.95 34.69
CA MET A 1 7.05 78.56 33.59
C MET A 1 7.33 77.46 32.58
N ASN A 2 6.51 77.29 31.55
CA ASN A 2 6.30 78.14 30.37
C ASN A 2 7.20 77.73 29.20
N HIS A 3 6.52 77.22 28.16
CA HIS A 3 6.80 77.28 26.72
C HIS A 3 8.07 76.53 26.26
N ILE A 4 8.09 75.68 25.22
CA ILE A 4 7.48 75.80 23.88
C ILE A 4 7.25 74.39 23.28
N LYS A 5 5.98 74.02 23.05
CA LYS A 5 5.49 73.33 21.83
C LYS A 5 4.63 74.41 21.15
N PRO A 6 4.74 74.73 19.83
CA PRO A 6 4.57 73.75 18.74
C PRO A 6 5.33 74.09 17.43
N LYS A 7 6.02 73.13 16.79
CA LYS A 7 6.39 73.28 15.35
C LYS A 7 6.62 71.99 14.55
N ILE A 8 6.56 70.82 15.19
CA ILE A 8 6.90 69.55 14.52
C ILE A 8 5.65 68.76 14.08
N ILE A 9 4.46 69.06 14.61
CA ILE A 9 3.23 68.29 14.33
C ILE A 9 2.48 68.78 13.07
N SER A 10 2.76 69.98 12.54
CA SER A 10 2.09 70.46 11.31
C SER A 10 2.66 69.87 10.02
N ASN A 11 3.96 69.55 9.99
CA ASN A 11 4.63 69.09 8.76
C ASN A 11 4.42 67.60 8.49
N PHE A 12 4.17 66.78 9.51
CA PHE A 12 3.84 65.36 9.31
C PHE A 12 2.46 65.16 8.68
N ASN A 13 1.51 66.04 9.01
CA ASN A 13 0.14 65.97 8.47
C ASN A 13 0.08 66.45 7.01
N ALA A 14 0.94 67.40 6.63
CA ALA A 14 1.09 67.83 5.24
C ALA A 14 1.78 66.75 4.38
N PHE A 15 2.85 66.14 4.89
CA PHE A 15 3.57 65.08 4.16
C PHE A 15 2.74 63.81 4.00
N SER A 16 2.00 63.41 5.04
CA SER A 16 1.03 62.32 4.99
C SER A 16 -0.06 62.57 3.96
N LYS A 17 -0.66 63.78 3.93
CA LYS A 17 -1.70 64.12 2.95
C LYS A 17 -1.18 64.22 1.52
N VAL A 18 0.06 64.70 1.30
CA VAL A 18 0.69 64.73 -0.03
C VAL A 18 1.02 63.32 -0.49
N PHE A 19 1.55 62.46 0.39
CA PHE A 19 1.85 61.06 0.07
C PHE A 19 0.58 60.27 -0.25
N PHE A 20 -0.50 60.44 0.54
CA PHE A 20 -1.78 59.79 0.28
C PHE A 20 -2.44 60.30 -1.01
N LYS A 21 -2.31 61.61 -1.33
CA LYS A 21 -2.78 62.15 -2.60
C LYS A 21 -1.94 61.67 -3.78
N LEU A 22 -0.63 61.50 -3.61
CA LEU A 22 0.23 60.94 -4.64
C LEU A 22 -0.10 59.47 -4.91
N LEU A 23 -0.36 58.71 -3.84
CA LEU A 23 -0.75 57.30 -3.94
C LEU A 23 -2.15 57.13 -4.54
N LEU A 24 -3.08 58.02 -4.20
CA LEU A 24 -4.39 58.09 -4.84
C LEU A 24 -4.30 58.52 -6.31
N ILE A 25 -3.39 59.45 -6.66
CA ILE A 25 -3.14 59.84 -8.05
C ILE A 25 -2.50 58.69 -8.82
N VAL A 26 -1.56 57.94 -8.24
CA VAL A 26 -0.99 56.74 -8.87
C VAL A 26 -2.04 55.65 -9.03
N PHE A 27 -2.95 55.48 -8.06
CA PHE A 27 -4.03 54.51 -8.14
C PHE A 27 -5.11 54.93 -9.15
N ILE A 28 -5.45 56.22 -9.23
CA ILE A 28 -6.35 56.78 -10.24
C ILE A 28 -5.68 56.77 -11.62
N CYS A 29 -4.38 57.02 -11.73
CA CYS A 29 -3.64 56.85 -12.98
C CYS A 29 -3.64 55.38 -13.41
N ASN A 30 -3.45 54.41 -12.51
CA ASN A 30 -3.56 52.99 -12.86
C ASN A 30 -4.98 52.60 -13.28
N LEU A 31 -6.02 53.15 -12.63
CA LEU A 31 -7.42 52.93 -13.02
C LEU A 31 -7.81 53.66 -14.33
N ILE A 32 -7.18 54.79 -14.66
CA ILE A 32 -7.39 55.52 -15.92
C ILE A 32 -6.55 54.91 -17.06
N PHE A 33 -5.41 54.28 -16.76
CA PHE A 33 -4.61 53.51 -17.72
C PHE A 33 -5.15 52.09 -17.97
N GLU A 34 -6.08 51.59 -17.14
CA GLU A 34 -6.87 50.38 -17.47
C GLU A 34 -7.95 50.65 -18.54
N ASP A 35 -8.36 51.91 -18.75
CA ASP A 35 -9.43 52.28 -19.70
C ASP A 35 -8.96 53.17 -20.87
N SER A 36 -7.65 53.37 -21.04
CA SER A 36 -7.11 53.99 -22.25
C SER A 36 -6.79 52.90 -23.27
N THR A 37 -7.57 52.87 -24.35
CA THR A 37 -7.27 52.15 -25.60
C THR A 37 -5.91 52.56 -26.15
N ILE A 38 -4.86 51.93 -25.64
CA ILE A 38 -3.60 51.81 -26.35
C ILE A 38 -3.93 50.93 -27.56
N ILE A 39 -3.83 51.52 -28.74
CA ILE A 39 -3.69 50.81 -30.00
C ILE A 39 -2.39 50.02 -29.89
N ASN A 40 -2.45 48.87 -29.21
CA ASN A 40 -1.50 47.81 -29.41
C ASN A 40 -1.86 47.21 -30.77
N ALA A 41 -0.88 47.22 -31.68
CA ALA A 41 -0.90 46.26 -32.77
C ALA A 41 -1.08 44.88 -32.14
N ASP A 42 -2.05 44.14 -32.66
CA ASP A 42 -2.48 42.83 -32.21
C ASP A 42 -1.29 41.87 -32.26
N GLU A 43 -0.63 41.66 -31.11
CA GLU A 43 0.58 40.83 -30.99
C GLU A 43 0.23 39.42 -30.47
N ASN A 44 -1.00 38.93 -30.67
CA ASN A 44 -1.43 37.65 -30.11
C ASN A 44 -2.40 36.80 -30.95
N SER A 45 -2.35 36.86 -32.28
CA SER A 45 -2.80 35.75 -33.13
C SER A 45 -1.59 35.10 -33.78
N LYS A 46 -1.24 33.87 -33.39
CA LYS A 46 -0.39 33.03 -34.23
C LYS A 46 -1.22 32.69 -35.46
N GLU A 47 -1.12 33.50 -36.51
CA GLU A 47 -1.77 33.24 -37.80
C GLU A 47 -1.19 31.95 -38.38
N LYS A 48 -2.02 30.90 -38.44
CA LYS A 48 -1.67 29.63 -39.06
C LYS A 48 -2.21 29.63 -40.49
N THR A 49 -1.48 29.07 -41.44
CA THR A 49 -1.99 28.93 -42.82
C THR A 49 -2.27 27.47 -43.14
N VAL A 50 -3.48 27.22 -43.65
CA VAL A 50 -3.87 25.93 -44.23
C VAL A 50 -3.96 26.11 -45.74
N PHE A 51 -3.00 25.52 -46.44
CA PHE A 51 -2.90 25.62 -47.88
C PHE A 51 -3.45 24.35 -48.53
N LEU A 52 -4.47 24.48 -49.37
CA LEU A 52 -5.13 23.40 -50.08
C LEU A 52 -4.85 23.49 -51.57
N ALA A 53 -4.06 22.55 -52.07
CA ALA A 53 -3.71 22.40 -53.48
C ALA A 53 -4.56 21.31 -54.14
N PHE A 54 -5.28 21.65 -55.22
CA PHE A 54 -6.10 20.70 -55.97
C PHE A 54 -5.58 20.48 -57.39
N ASP A 55 -5.26 19.24 -57.72
CA ASP A 55 -4.80 18.85 -59.05
C ASP A 55 -5.97 18.68 -60.02
N MET A 56 -6.02 19.54 -61.03
CA MET A 56 -7.03 19.56 -62.07
C MET A 56 -6.90 18.39 -63.07
N ASN A 57 -5.86 17.56 -62.92
CA ASN A 57 -5.52 16.44 -63.78
C ASN A 57 -6.20 15.11 -63.36
N TYR A 58 -7.40 15.17 -62.79
CA TYR A 58 -8.15 13.99 -62.35
C TYR A 58 -8.62 13.11 -63.53
N LYS A 59 -8.76 11.81 -63.32
CA LYS A 59 -9.06 10.81 -64.36
C LYS A 59 -10.50 10.89 -64.85
N ASP A 60 -11.47 10.91 -63.96
CA ASP A 60 -12.91 10.76 -64.27
C ASP A 60 -13.82 11.59 -63.34
N GLN A 61 -15.12 11.55 -63.59
CA GLN A 61 -16.11 12.29 -62.79
C GLN A 61 -16.15 11.81 -61.33
N GLU A 62 -15.86 10.53 -61.07
CA GLU A 62 -15.89 9.98 -59.71
C GLU A 62 -14.77 10.56 -58.85
N GLU A 63 -13.56 10.70 -59.41
CA GLU A 63 -12.46 11.41 -58.75
C GLU A 63 -12.79 12.89 -58.50
N LEU A 64 -13.47 13.55 -59.43
CA LEU A 64 -13.90 14.94 -59.25
C LEU A 64 -14.90 15.08 -58.11
N GLU A 65 -15.94 14.24 -58.05
CA GLU A 65 -16.94 14.29 -56.97
C GLU A 65 -16.32 13.96 -55.61
N THR A 66 -15.40 13.00 -55.58
CA THR A 66 -14.62 12.67 -54.38
C THR A 66 -13.77 13.87 -53.94
N SER A 67 -13.08 14.53 -54.87
CA SER A 67 -12.28 15.73 -54.60
C SER A 67 -13.13 16.88 -54.09
N LYS A 68 -14.33 17.08 -54.63
CA LYS A 68 -15.27 18.11 -54.15
C LYS A 68 -15.64 17.90 -52.68
N ASP A 69 -15.93 16.67 -52.27
CA ASP A 69 -16.24 16.37 -50.87
C ASP A 69 -15.02 16.65 -49.96
N ILE A 70 -13.82 16.22 -50.37
CA ILE A 70 -12.57 16.45 -49.63
C ILE A 70 -12.29 17.95 -49.48
N ILE A 71 -12.35 18.70 -50.59
CA ILE A 71 -12.12 20.15 -50.62
C ILE A 71 -13.11 20.85 -49.71
N ASN A 72 -14.42 20.57 -49.87
CA ASN A 72 -15.45 21.21 -49.05
C ASN A 72 -15.26 20.89 -47.56
N GLN A 73 -14.92 19.65 -47.20
CA GLN A 73 -14.70 19.27 -45.82
C GLN A 73 -13.52 20.02 -45.20
N ILE A 74 -12.36 20.05 -45.87
CA ILE A 74 -11.17 20.77 -45.38
C ILE A 74 -11.48 22.27 -45.23
N LEU A 75 -12.02 22.89 -46.27
CA LEU A 75 -12.29 24.32 -46.27
C LEU A 75 -13.30 24.70 -45.19
N LYS A 76 -14.43 23.98 -45.09
CA LYS A 76 -15.46 24.26 -44.08
C LYS A 76 -14.98 24.00 -42.65
N TYR A 77 -14.08 23.04 -42.43
CA TYR A 77 -13.51 22.77 -41.12
C TYR A 77 -12.58 23.90 -40.66
N TYR A 78 -11.58 24.25 -41.48
CA TYR A 78 -10.55 25.22 -41.08
C TYR A 78 -11.03 26.67 -41.18
N SER A 79 -11.97 27.01 -42.07
CA SER A 79 -12.47 28.38 -42.23
C SER A 79 -13.27 28.91 -41.04
N LYS A 80 -13.61 28.05 -40.06
CA LYS A 80 -14.26 28.46 -38.81
C LYS A 80 -13.30 29.10 -37.82
N ASN A 81 -12.02 28.77 -37.90
CA ASN A 81 -11.04 29.28 -36.97
C ASN A 81 -10.56 30.66 -37.45
N LEU A 82 -10.91 31.71 -36.70
CA LEU A 82 -10.55 33.09 -37.03
C LEU A 82 -9.03 33.34 -37.07
N ASN A 83 -8.23 32.46 -36.46
CA ASN A 83 -6.77 32.54 -36.45
C ASN A 83 -6.11 31.68 -37.55
N VAL A 84 -6.89 31.16 -38.50
CA VAL A 84 -6.40 30.33 -39.61
C VAL A 84 -6.71 31.00 -40.95
N GLU A 85 -5.67 31.32 -41.72
CA GLU A 85 -5.82 31.70 -43.13
C GLU A 85 -5.94 30.42 -43.97
N VAL A 86 -7.06 30.25 -44.67
CA VAL A 86 -7.25 29.12 -45.57
C VAL A 86 -7.02 29.57 -47.01
N VAL A 87 -6.07 28.94 -47.69
CA VAL A 87 -5.71 29.25 -49.08
C VAL A 87 -6.07 28.06 -49.96
N PHE A 88 -6.84 28.29 -51.03
CA PHE A 88 -7.15 27.29 -52.04
C PHE A 88 -6.44 27.63 -53.35
N GLN A 89 -5.67 26.69 -53.90
CA GLN A 89 -4.96 26.90 -55.16
C GLN A 89 -5.08 25.67 -56.07
N PRO A 90 -5.79 25.78 -57.20
CA PRO A 90 -5.81 24.72 -58.20
C PRO A 90 -4.50 24.71 -59.00
N TYR A 91 -4.08 23.53 -59.47
CA TYR A 91 -2.87 23.36 -60.27
C TYR A 91 -2.99 22.17 -61.23
N GLY A 92 -2.05 22.07 -62.17
CA GLY A 92 -1.89 20.95 -63.09
C GLY A 92 -0.49 21.01 -63.68
N SER A 93 -0.39 21.06 -65.01
CA SER A 93 0.89 21.35 -65.70
C SER A 93 1.46 22.74 -65.37
N LYS A 94 0.57 23.68 -65.00
CA LYS A 94 0.87 25.02 -64.49
C LYS A 94 0.15 25.25 -63.15
N SER A 95 0.56 26.28 -62.42
CA SER A 95 -0.14 26.75 -61.22
C SER A 95 -1.12 27.87 -61.57
N TYR A 96 -2.27 27.93 -60.90
CA TYR A 96 -3.27 29.01 -61.01
C TYR A 96 -3.20 29.93 -59.79
N ASP A 97 -3.85 31.09 -59.84
CA ASP A 97 -3.77 32.06 -58.74
C ASP A 97 -4.42 31.52 -57.44
N PRO A 98 -3.76 31.71 -56.27
CA PRO A 98 -4.33 31.33 -54.98
C PRO A 98 -5.54 32.18 -54.61
N GLN A 99 -6.51 31.57 -53.96
CA GLN A 99 -7.72 32.22 -53.46
C GLN A 99 -7.82 32.06 -51.94
N ILE A 100 -8.03 33.17 -51.24
CA ILE A 100 -8.23 33.17 -49.79
C ILE A 100 -9.69 32.81 -49.50
N ILE A 101 -9.88 31.76 -48.71
CA ILE A 101 -11.17 31.19 -48.37
C ILE A 101 -11.57 31.62 -46.95
N THR A 102 -12.79 32.11 -46.82
CA THR A 102 -13.45 32.44 -45.55
C THR A 102 -14.75 31.64 -45.43
N LEU A 103 -15.32 31.61 -44.22
CA LEU A 103 -16.59 30.93 -43.98
C LEU A 103 -17.72 31.49 -44.87
N ASP A 104 -17.68 32.77 -45.22
CA ASP A 104 -18.74 33.42 -46.01
C ASP A 104 -18.58 33.22 -47.53
N ASN A 105 -17.36 33.08 -48.03
CA ASN A 105 -17.09 33.09 -49.47
C ASN A 105 -16.88 31.68 -50.08
N HIS A 106 -16.66 30.64 -49.26
CA HIS A 106 -16.20 29.33 -49.75
C HIS A 106 -17.15 28.69 -50.78
N GLU A 107 -18.48 28.72 -50.55
CA GLU A 107 -19.43 28.10 -51.50
C GLU A 107 -19.44 28.85 -52.84
N SER A 108 -19.34 30.18 -52.81
CA SER A 108 -19.30 31.01 -54.02
C SER A 108 -18.01 30.77 -54.81
N ILE A 109 -16.86 30.76 -54.14
CA ILE A 109 -15.56 30.58 -54.80
C ILE A 109 -15.46 29.19 -55.43
N LEU A 110 -15.84 28.14 -54.71
CA LEU A 110 -15.79 26.78 -55.25
C LEU A 110 -16.77 26.58 -56.40
N SER A 111 -17.99 27.11 -56.30
CA SER A 111 -18.97 27.00 -57.38
C SER A 111 -18.51 27.75 -58.63
N GLU A 112 -17.94 28.95 -58.49
CA GLU A 112 -17.32 29.68 -59.60
C GLU A 112 -16.15 28.88 -60.20
N PHE A 113 -15.25 28.34 -59.37
CA PHE A 113 -14.12 27.52 -59.80
C PHE A 113 -14.57 26.32 -60.64
N PHE A 114 -15.48 25.48 -60.12
CA PHE A 114 -15.94 24.27 -60.82
C PHE A 114 -16.80 24.56 -62.05
N ASN A 115 -17.43 25.75 -62.14
CA ASN A 115 -18.23 26.14 -63.30
C ASN A 115 -17.39 26.81 -64.41
N SER A 116 -16.31 27.52 -64.06
CA SER A 116 -15.52 28.33 -64.99
C SER A 116 -14.30 27.60 -65.57
N ASN A 117 -13.72 26.65 -64.83
CA ASN A 117 -12.47 26.02 -65.23
C ASN A 117 -12.64 24.68 -65.93
N SER A 118 -11.94 24.52 -67.05
CA SER A 118 -11.88 23.27 -67.83
C SER A 118 -10.83 22.33 -67.25
N LYS A 119 -11.22 21.07 -67.02
CA LYS A 119 -10.34 19.92 -66.74
C LYS A 119 -9.06 19.97 -67.60
N GLU A 120 -7.87 19.84 -66.98
CA GLU A 120 -6.63 19.63 -67.72
C GLU A 120 -6.56 18.18 -68.25
N SER A 121 -5.90 17.97 -69.39
CA SER A 121 -5.81 16.63 -69.99
C SER A 121 -5.09 15.67 -69.04
N TYR A 122 -5.75 14.54 -68.73
CA TYR A 122 -5.20 13.44 -67.93
C TYR A 122 -3.79 13.01 -68.38
N ASP A 123 -3.46 13.16 -69.66
CA ASP A 123 -2.17 12.72 -70.22
C ASP A 123 -1.00 13.64 -69.86
N LEU A 124 -1.26 14.85 -69.34
CA LEU A 124 -0.22 15.77 -68.88
C LEU A 124 0.32 15.33 -67.52
N PHE A 125 1.55 15.74 -67.18
CA PHE A 125 2.11 15.56 -65.84
C PHE A 125 1.89 16.83 -65.02
N SER A 126 1.52 16.67 -63.75
CA SER A 126 1.28 17.79 -62.84
C SER A 126 2.60 18.26 -62.22
N ASN A 127 2.77 19.57 -62.06
CA ASN A 127 3.99 20.16 -61.51
C ASN A 127 3.93 20.25 -59.98
N HIS A 128 4.02 19.10 -59.31
CA HIS A 128 3.95 19.02 -57.84
C HIS A 128 5.04 19.84 -57.14
N TYR A 129 6.25 19.90 -57.72
CA TYR A 129 7.36 20.68 -57.16
C TYR A 129 7.01 22.17 -57.07
N LEU A 130 6.42 22.73 -58.14
CA LEU A 130 6.04 24.14 -58.17
C LEU A 130 4.99 24.46 -57.11
N ILE A 131 3.88 23.72 -57.07
CA ILE A 131 2.79 24.01 -56.13
C ILE A 131 3.21 23.81 -54.67
N ILE A 132 4.06 22.81 -54.36
CA ILE A 132 4.59 22.62 -53.00
C ILE A 132 5.52 23.78 -52.63
N SER A 133 6.34 24.27 -53.57
CA SER A 133 7.21 25.42 -53.32
C SER A 133 6.43 26.72 -53.14
N GLU A 134 5.36 26.94 -53.92
CA GLU A 134 4.47 28.10 -53.79
C GLU A 134 3.71 28.07 -52.46
N ALA A 135 3.19 26.90 -52.07
CA ALA A 135 2.55 26.70 -50.78
C ALA A 135 3.49 27.03 -49.62
N PHE A 136 4.73 26.54 -49.67
CA PHE A 136 5.74 26.88 -48.66
C PHE A 136 5.99 28.38 -48.61
N THR A 137 6.14 29.03 -49.76
CA THR A 137 6.38 30.47 -49.84
C THR A 137 5.24 31.26 -49.20
N LYS A 138 3.99 30.86 -49.47
CA LYS A 138 2.80 31.49 -48.87
C LYS A 138 2.74 31.27 -47.36
N ILE A 139 2.97 30.04 -46.88
CA ILE A 139 2.98 29.74 -45.44
C ILE A 139 4.11 30.51 -44.72
N ALA A 140 5.26 30.66 -45.37
CA ALA A 140 6.42 31.38 -44.83
C ALA A 140 6.23 32.91 -44.75
N GLU A 141 5.10 33.45 -45.24
CA GLU A 141 4.72 34.85 -44.98
C GLU A 141 4.33 35.07 -43.50
N ASN A 142 3.94 34.01 -42.79
CA ASN A 142 3.58 34.08 -41.37
C ASN A 142 4.82 34.26 -40.48
N LEU A 143 4.63 34.93 -39.34
CA LEU A 143 5.66 35.08 -38.31
C LEU A 143 6.09 33.73 -37.69
N ASP A 144 5.16 32.79 -37.60
CA ASP A 144 5.37 31.43 -37.08
C ASP A 144 4.72 30.43 -38.04
N THR A 145 5.52 29.56 -38.65
CA THR A 145 5.05 28.53 -39.58
C THR A 145 4.63 27.24 -38.89
N THR A 146 4.91 27.09 -37.59
CA THR A 146 4.61 25.87 -36.86
C THR A 146 3.11 25.58 -36.84
N ASP A 147 2.75 24.30 -36.96
CA ASP A 147 1.38 23.81 -37.07
C ASP A 147 0.59 24.28 -38.31
N SER A 148 1.24 24.93 -39.28
CA SER A 148 0.62 25.16 -40.60
C SER A 148 0.55 23.85 -41.39
N GLU A 149 -0.38 23.77 -42.34
CA GLU A 149 -0.66 22.52 -43.06
C GLU A 149 -0.76 22.75 -44.56
N LEU A 150 -0.14 21.86 -45.34
CA LEU A 150 -0.38 21.73 -46.78
C LEU A 150 -1.20 20.47 -47.03
N PHE A 151 -2.33 20.60 -47.71
CA PHE A 151 -3.10 19.49 -48.26
C PHE A 151 -2.94 19.45 -49.78
N ILE A 152 -2.50 18.33 -50.34
CA ILE A 152 -2.54 18.09 -51.79
C ILE A 152 -3.60 17.04 -52.10
N ILE A 153 -4.51 17.36 -53.02
CA ILE A 153 -5.46 16.40 -53.60
C ILE A 153 -5.03 16.15 -55.05
N SER A 154 -4.57 14.93 -55.36
CA SER A 154 -3.95 14.65 -56.66
C SER A 154 -3.86 13.18 -57.03
N ASN A 155 -3.73 12.90 -58.34
CA ASN A 155 -3.34 11.61 -58.89
C ASN A 155 -1.84 11.29 -58.72
N LEU A 156 -1.06 12.22 -58.16
CA LEU A 156 0.37 12.09 -57.82
C LEU A 156 1.30 11.80 -59.01
N ARG A 157 0.83 12.02 -60.25
CA ARG A 157 1.58 11.67 -61.45
C ARG A 157 2.78 12.58 -61.67
N ILE A 158 3.97 12.03 -61.47
CA ILE A 158 5.24 12.72 -61.70
C ILE A 158 5.83 12.38 -63.07
N ASN A 159 6.48 13.37 -63.69
CA ASN A 159 7.27 13.12 -64.89
C ASN A 159 8.57 12.38 -64.53
N LYS A 160 8.59 11.05 -64.70
CA LYS A 160 9.76 10.19 -64.40
C LYS A 160 10.98 10.46 -65.30
N SER A 161 10.83 11.19 -66.40
CA SER A 161 11.96 11.54 -67.28
C SER A 161 12.84 12.66 -66.70
N GLU A 162 12.38 13.33 -65.64
CA GLU A 162 13.18 14.28 -64.89
C GLU A 162 13.97 13.57 -63.79
N GLU A 163 15.26 13.35 -64.04
CA GLU A 163 16.21 12.59 -63.20
C GLU A 163 16.29 13.08 -61.73
N TYR A 164 15.80 14.30 -61.43
CA TYR A 164 15.89 14.94 -60.13
C TYR A 164 14.56 15.16 -59.40
N SER A 165 13.41 14.79 -59.98
CA SER A 165 12.12 15.24 -59.43
C SER A 165 11.76 14.58 -58.09
N ARG A 166 12.19 13.34 -57.85
CA ARG A 166 12.05 12.69 -56.53
C ARG A 166 12.93 13.37 -55.47
N VAL A 167 14.20 13.64 -55.81
CA VAL A 167 15.15 14.31 -54.91
C VAL A 167 14.68 15.71 -54.54
N LYS A 168 14.18 16.47 -55.52
CA LYS A 168 13.61 17.80 -55.30
C LYS A 168 12.42 17.79 -54.33
N LEU A 169 11.50 16.84 -54.51
CA LEU A 169 10.34 16.69 -53.61
C LEU A 169 10.77 16.25 -52.20
N SER A 170 11.76 15.36 -52.07
CA SER A 170 12.33 14.97 -50.78
C SER A 170 12.94 16.17 -50.06
N ASN A 171 13.74 16.99 -50.75
CA ASN A 171 14.32 18.20 -50.16
C ASN A 171 13.26 19.21 -49.70
N LEU A 172 12.13 19.32 -50.42
CA LEU A 172 11.00 20.14 -49.97
C LEU A 172 10.35 19.56 -48.72
N SER A 173 10.16 18.23 -48.65
CA SER A 173 9.65 17.58 -47.44
C SER A 173 10.55 17.83 -46.22
N ASP A 174 11.87 17.78 -46.39
CA ASP A 174 12.83 18.11 -45.32
C ASP A 174 12.72 19.58 -44.88
N LEU A 175 12.47 20.48 -45.82
CA LEU A 175 12.23 21.89 -45.53
C LEU A 175 10.96 22.07 -44.70
N TYR A 176 9.86 21.40 -45.06
CA TYR A 176 8.60 21.41 -44.31
C TYR A 176 8.79 20.89 -42.88
N LEU A 177 9.50 19.76 -42.72
CA LEU A 177 9.86 19.21 -41.41
C LEU A 177 10.62 20.24 -40.57
N SER A 178 11.63 20.90 -41.14
CA SER A 178 12.43 21.91 -40.43
C SER A 178 11.63 23.14 -40.02
N SER A 179 10.55 23.45 -40.73
CA SER A 179 9.64 24.58 -40.48
C SER A 179 8.42 24.21 -39.63
N GLY A 180 8.28 22.94 -39.22
CA GLY A 180 7.14 22.45 -38.44
C GLY A 180 5.81 22.48 -39.21
N ILE A 181 5.85 22.41 -40.55
CA ILE A 181 4.67 22.40 -41.42
C ILE A 181 4.31 20.96 -41.75
N LYS A 182 3.06 20.57 -41.58
CA LYS A 182 2.58 19.23 -41.94
C LYS A 182 2.26 19.15 -43.42
N PHE A 183 2.76 18.14 -44.10
CA PHE A 183 2.43 17.85 -45.49
C PHE A 183 1.46 16.67 -45.58
N ASN A 184 0.19 16.97 -45.80
CA ASN A 184 -0.91 16.02 -45.95
C ASN A 184 -1.21 15.74 -47.42
N VAL A 185 -1.45 14.46 -47.74
CA VAL A 185 -1.67 14.00 -49.11
C VAL A 185 -2.98 13.20 -49.20
N MET A 186 -3.85 13.64 -50.10
CA MET A 186 -5.11 13.03 -50.47
C MET A 186 -4.93 12.42 -51.87
N SER A 187 -4.47 11.18 -51.93
CA SER A 187 -4.18 10.48 -53.19
C SER A 187 -5.46 10.02 -53.85
N LEU A 188 -5.68 10.43 -55.11
CA LEU A 188 -6.79 9.95 -55.93
C LEU A 188 -6.54 8.51 -56.43
N GLN A 189 -7.63 7.82 -56.82
CA GLN A 189 -7.59 6.40 -57.19
C GLN A 189 -6.67 6.09 -58.39
N SER A 190 -6.44 7.08 -59.27
CA SER A 190 -5.57 6.96 -60.45
C SER A 190 -4.06 6.97 -60.15
N ALA A 191 -3.63 7.26 -58.93
CA ALA A 191 -2.22 7.24 -58.55
C ALA A 191 -1.59 5.84 -58.64
N THR A 192 -0.38 5.73 -59.18
CA THR A 192 0.34 4.45 -59.29
C THR A 192 1.06 4.08 -58.00
N ALA A 193 1.35 2.79 -57.78
CA ALA A 193 2.01 2.32 -56.55
C ALA A 193 3.35 3.03 -56.25
N ASP A 194 4.17 3.29 -57.28
CA ASP A 194 5.45 4.00 -57.15
C ASP A 194 5.31 5.46 -56.70
N GLU A 195 4.19 6.09 -57.04
CA GLU A 195 3.86 7.48 -56.69
C GLU A 195 3.27 7.54 -55.29
N ARG A 196 2.37 6.61 -54.96
CA ARG A 196 1.83 6.45 -53.61
C ARG A 196 2.95 6.28 -52.58
N ASN A 197 3.88 5.36 -52.82
CA ASN A 197 5.02 5.12 -51.92
C ASN A 197 5.86 6.38 -51.69
N LEU A 198 6.13 7.15 -52.75
CA LEU A 198 6.88 8.40 -52.63
C LEU A 198 6.15 9.39 -51.71
N PHE A 199 4.87 9.67 -51.97
CA PHE A 199 4.14 10.67 -51.19
C PHE A 199 3.79 10.20 -49.78
N ILE A 200 3.71 8.89 -49.53
CA ILE A 200 3.67 8.32 -48.17
C ILE A 200 4.95 8.72 -47.42
N GLU A 201 6.13 8.51 -48.02
CA GLU A 201 7.40 8.88 -47.40
C GLU A 201 7.48 10.39 -47.14
N LEU A 202 7.10 11.22 -48.13
CA LEU A 202 7.14 12.69 -48.01
C LEU A 202 6.20 13.21 -46.92
N SER A 203 4.99 12.65 -46.82
CA SER A 203 4.01 13.05 -45.82
C SER A 203 4.45 12.61 -44.42
N ALA A 204 4.88 11.35 -44.27
CA ALA A 204 5.33 10.80 -43.01
C ALA A 204 6.55 11.54 -42.43
N ASN A 205 7.48 11.97 -43.28
CA ASN A 205 8.66 12.76 -42.87
C ASN A 205 8.29 14.05 -42.13
N THR A 206 7.15 14.65 -42.46
CA THR A 206 6.67 15.90 -41.85
C THR A 206 5.67 15.70 -40.70
N GLY A 207 5.38 14.44 -40.33
CA GLY A 207 4.27 14.12 -39.42
C GLY A 207 2.88 14.45 -39.99
N GLY A 208 2.78 14.57 -41.32
CA GLY A 208 1.52 14.74 -42.04
C GLY A 208 0.80 13.41 -42.29
N SER A 209 -0.42 13.50 -42.83
CA SER A 209 -1.29 12.36 -43.09
C SER A 209 -1.38 12.03 -44.58
N TYR A 210 -1.33 10.74 -44.91
CA TYR A 210 -1.57 10.24 -46.26
C TYR A 210 -2.86 9.41 -46.30
N VAL A 211 -3.80 9.77 -47.17
CA VAL A 211 -5.06 9.04 -47.39
C VAL A 211 -5.17 8.60 -48.84
N ASP A 212 -5.38 7.30 -49.06
CA ASP A 212 -5.50 6.69 -50.39
C ASP A 212 -6.96 6.51 -50.78
N PHE A 213 -7.52 7.40 -51.60
CA PHE A 213 -8.90 7.32 -52.10
C PHE A 213 -9.13 6.20 -53.13
N GLY A 214 -8.11 5.40 -53.46
CA GLY A 214 -8.30 4.08 -54.07
C GLY A 214 -8.73 2.99 -53.07
N SER A 215 -8.62 3.23 -51.76
CA SER A 215 -9.06 2.31 -50.71
C SER A 215 -10.55 2.48 -50.38
N SER A 216 -11.21 1.38 -50.04
CA SER A 216 -12.60 1.39 -49.57
C SER A 216 -12.81 2.12 -48.23
N SER A 217 -11.77 2.27 -47.41
CA SER A 217 -11.79 2.95 -46.10
C SER A 217 -11.38 4.42 -46.16
N ALA A 218 -10.98 4.93 -47.32
CA ALA A 218 -10.32 6.23 -47.45
C ALA A 218 -11.12 7.40 -46.88
N MET A 219 -12.44 7.44 -47.15
CA MET A 219 -13.31 8.50 -46.65
C MET A 219 -13.42 8.49 -45.12
N VAL A 220 -13.40 7.32 -44.52
CA VAL A 220 -13.44 7.13 -43.06
C VAL A 220 -12.12 7.56 -42.45
N GLU A 221 -10.98 7.20 -43.05
CA GLU A 221 -9.65 7.66 -42.65
C GLU A 221 -9.50 9.18 -42.77
N PHE A 222 -10.03 9.77 -43.85
CA PHE A 222 -10.08 11.21 -44.05
C PHE A 222 -10.92 11.92 -42.98
N LEU A 223 -12.11 11.41 -42.65
CA LEU A 223 -12.96 11.98 -41.61
C LEU A 223 -12.27 12.01 -40.23
N LYS A 224 -11.45 11.00 -39.94
CA LYS A 224 -10.68 10.91 -38.69
C LYS A 224 -9.64 12.00 -38.54
N LEU A 225 -9.17 12.63 -39.62
CA LEU A 225 -8.21 13.74 -39.54
C LEU A 225 -8.78 14.98 -38.83
N PHE A 226 -10.10 15.09 -38.75
CA PHE A 226 -10.81 16.19 -38.10
C PHE A 226 -11.28 15.86 -36.68
N MET A 227 -10.86 14.71 -36.15
CA MET A 227 -11.25 14.15 -34.86
C MET A 227 -10.01 13.83 -34.03
N ASP A 228 -10.07 14.04 -32.72
CA ASP A 228 -8.95 13.81 -31.81
C ASP A 228 -8.87 12.34 -31.40
N ASN A 229 -10.00 11.76 -30.95
CA ASN A 229 -10.10 10.35 -30.53
C ASN A 229 -11.30 9.65 -31.18
N PRO A 230 -11.28 9.44 -32.51
CA PRO A 230 -12.42 8.89 -33.24
C PRO A 230 -12.71 7.42 -32.91
N ILE A 231 -13.98 7.13 -32.60
CA ILE A 231 -14.53 5.79 -32.34
C ILE A 231 -15.54 5.45 -33.43
N SER A 232 -15.34 4.31 -34.09
CA SER A 232 -16.32 3.77 -35.04
C SER A 232 -17.44 3.04 -34.29
N ILE A 233 -18.65 3.58 -34.30
CA ILE A 233 -19.80 2.97 -33.61
C ILE A 233 -20.64 2.08 -34.53
N LEU A 234 -20.49 2.24 -35.85
CA LEU A 234 -21.15 1.40 -36.85
C LEU A 234 -20.29 1.29 -38.11
N GLN A 235 -20.18 0.07 -38.61
CA GLN A 235 -19.71 -0.23 -39.96
C GLN A 235 -20.60 -1.30 -40.59
N THR A 236 -21.28 -0.96 -41.68
CA THR A 236 -22.21 -1.90 -42.33
C THR A 236 -22.40 -1.63 -43.82
N ASN A 237 -23.02 -2.57 -44.52
CA ASN A 237 -23.59 -2.36 -45.84
C ASN A 237 -25.09 -2.19 -45.70
N LEU A 238 -25.63 -1.09 -46.25
CA LEU A 238 -27.05 -0.78 -46.17
C LEU A 238 -27.89 -1.79 -46.96
N THR A 239 -29.10 -1.98 -46.46
CA THR A 239 -30.19 -2.71 -47.13
C THR A 239 -31.40 -1.79 -47.17
N PRO A 240 -32.44 -2.06 -47.99
CA PRO A 240 -33.62 -1.21 -48.08
C PRO A 240 -34.43 -1.03 -46.78
N LYS A 241 -34.04 -1.70 -45.69
CA LYS A 241 -34.66 -1.52 -44.38
C LYS A 241 -34.00 -0.35 -43.64
N PRO A 242 -34.79 0.55 -43.03
CA PRO A 242 -34.27 1.59 -42.15
C PRO A 242 -33.38 1.01 -41.05
N LEU A 243 -32.24 1.65 -40.80
CA LEU A 243 -31.34 1.32 -39.71
C LEU A 243 -31.45 2.40 -38.62
N SER A 244 -31.52 1.97 -37.36
CA SER A 244 -31.52 2.87 -36.20
C SER A 244 -30.27 2.61 -35.36
N ASN A 245 -29.53 3.66 -35.03
CA ASN A 245 -28.38 3.65 -34.14
C ASN A 245 -28.52 4.72 -33.07
N PHE A 246 -27.75 4.59 -32.00
CA PHE A 246 -27.85 5.49 -30.85
C PHE A 246 -26.47 6.00 -30.43
N ILE A 247 -26.39 7.28 -30.12
CA ILE A 247 -25.24 7.90 -29.48
C ILE A 247 -25.69 8.38 -28.10
N ASN A 248 -25.06 7.89 -27.05
CA ASN A 248 -25.44 8.25 -25.68
C ASN A 248 -24.42 9.25 -25.13
N ILE A 249 -24.89 10.45 -24.80
CA ILE A 249 -24.05 11.59 -24.40
C ILE A 249 -24.22 11.88 -22.90
N PRO A 250 -23.17 11.69 -22.07
CA PRO A 250 -23.17 12.09 -20.68
C PRO A 250 -23.37 13.61 -20.45
N PRO A 251 -23.93 14.04 -19.30
CA PRO A 251 -24.15 15.46 -18.99
C PRO A 251 -22.89 16.33 -18.94
N THR A 252 -21.72 15.73 -18.79
CA THR A 252 -20.46 16.48 -18.69
C THR A 252 -19.80 16.71 -20.03
N VAL A 253 -20.24 16.05 -21.11
CA VAL A 253 -19.69 16.24 -22.45
C VAL A 253 -19.95 17.66 -22.93
N ASN A 254 -18.90 18.37 -23.34
CA ASN A 254 -19.01 19.74 -23.83
C ASN A 254 -18.89 19.85 -25.36
N ARG A 255 -18.48 18.77 -26.05
CA ARG A 255 -18.39 18.74 -27.51
C ARG A 255 -18.48 17.32 -28.03
N ILE A 256 -19.17 17.14 -29.15
CA ILE A 256 -19.17 15.90 -29.91
C ILE A 256 -19.04 16.20 -31.40
N LYS A 257 -18.17 15.46 -32.06
CA LYS A 257 -18.08 15.41 -33.52
C LYS A 257 -18.63 14.07 -34.00
N VAL A 258 -19.45 14.09 -35.04
CA VAL A 258 -20.02 12.88 -35.63
C VAL A 258 -19.82 12.92 -37.14
N GLY A 259 -19.06 11.97 -37.66
CA GLY A 259 -18.80 11.77 -39.07
C GLY A 259 -19.59 10.59 -39.60
N PHE A 260 -20.26 10.80 -40.72
CA PHE A 260 -20.98 9.78 -41.47
C PHE A 260 -20.34 9.63 -42.83
N TYR A 261 -20.02 8.39 -43.19
CA TYR A 261 -19.66 8.04 -44.55
C TYR A 261 -20.81 7.26 -45.19
N ARG A 262 -21.27 7.72 -46.34
CA ARG A 262 -22.23 7.01 -47.19
C ARG A 262 -21.63 6.81 -48.58
N GLN A 263 -21.54 5.56 -49.04
CA GLN A 263 -21.08 5.26 -50.39
C GLN A 263 -22.11 5.72 -51.44
N ASP A 264 -23.39 5.54 -51.15
CA ASP A 264 -24.52 5.99 -51.99
C ASP A 264 -25.05 7.33 -51.46
N ASN A 265 -24.93 8.38 -52.28
CA ASN A 265 -25.34 9.73 -51.93
C ASN A 265 -26.86 9.94 -51.84
N THR A 266 -27.65 8.95 -52.27
CA THR A 266 -29.11 8.91 -52.07
C THR A 266 -29.50 8.44 -50.67
N THR A 267 -28.54 7.95 -49.87
CA THR A 267 -28.77 7.55 -48.48
C THR A 267 -29.09 8.77 -47.62
N GLU A 268 -30.27 8.78 -47.00
CA GLU A 268 -30.69 9.82 -46.07
C GLU A 268 -30.30 9.45 -44.64
N VAL A 269 -29.80 10.43 -43.87
CA VAL A 269 -29.46 10.27 -42.46
C VAL A 269 -30.14 11.37 -41.67
N SER A 270 -31.02 10.96 -40.75
CA SER A 270 -31.70 11.83 -39.80
C SER A 270 -31.06 11.68 -38.43
N VAL A 271 -30.64 12.78 -37.83
CA VAL A 271 -30.10 12.83 -36.47
C VAL A 271 -31.14 13.48 -35.58
N ILE A 272 -31.58 12.78 -34.54
CA ILE A 272 -32.65 13.19 -33.63
C ILE A 272 -32.06 13.37 -32.24
N ASN A 273 -32.23 14.55 -31.66
CA ASN A 273 -31.75 14.85 -30.32
C ASN A 273 -32.58 14.12 -29.23
N PRO A 274 -32.14 14.11 -27.96
CA PRO A 274 -32.85 13.45 -26.87
C PRO A 274 -34.27 13.98 -26.65
N ASN A 275 -34.57 15.20 -27.09
CA ASN A 275 -35.90 15.81 -27.02
C ASN A 275 -36.84 15.38 -28.17
N GLY A 276 -36.37 14.53 -29.10
CA GLY A 276 -37.15 14.04 -30.23
C GLY A 276 -37.21 14.99 -31.43
N LEU A 277 -36.37 16.02 -31.47
CA LEU A 277 -36.25 16.96 -32.58
C LEU A 277 -35.16 16.51 -33.55
N GLU A 278 -35.50 16.47 -34.83
CA GLU A 278 -34.53 16.21 -35.90
C GLU A 278 -33.68 17.45 -36.14
N ILE A 279 -32.35 17.26 -36.10
CA ILE A 279 -31.38 18.30 -36.39
C ILE A 279 -31.39 18.62 -37.88
N LYS A 280 -31.58 19.90 -38.21
CA LYS A 280 -31.59 20.36 -39.60
C LYS A 280 -30.28 21.06 -39.97
N PRO A 281 -29.79 20.88 -41.20
CA PRO A 281 -28.66 21.64 -41.72
C PRO A 281 -28.92 23.16 -41.65
N LYS A 282 -27.90 23.94 -41.25
CA LYS A 282 -27.82 25.42 -41.34
C LYS A 282 -28.54 26.27 -40.27
N ILE A 283 -29.06 25.72 -39.16
CA ILE A 283 -29.74 26.55 -38.13
C ILE A 283 -29.19 26.34 -36.72
N ASP A 284 -28.93 25.11 -36.28
CA ASP A 284 -28.65 24.85 -34.85
C ASP A 284 -27.19 24.43 -34.56
N TYR A 285 -26.53 23.78 -35.52
CA TYR A 285 -25.18 23.23 -35.36
C TYR A 285 -24.38 23.33 -36.65
N ASP A 286 -23.06 23.19 -36.52
CA ASP A 286 -22.17 23.09 -37.65
C ASP A 286 -22.36 21.75 -38.37
N TYR A 287 -23.11 21.81 -39.46
CA TYR A 287 -23.53 20.64 -40.22
C TYR A 287 -23.03 20.72 -41.67
N TRP A 288 -22.19 19.78 -42.07
CA TRP A 288 -21.70 19.67 -43.43
C TRP A 288 -22.40 18.53 -44.15
N HIS A 289 -23.34 18.89 -45.03
CA HIS A 289 -24.03 17.93 -45.91
C HIS A 289 -23.31 17.85 -47.25
N LEU A 290 -22.38 16.90 -47.41
CA LEU A 290 -21.66 16.66 -48.65
C LEU A 290 -22.20 15.41 -49.37
N SER A 291 -21.67 15.05 -50.54
CA SER A 291 -22.23 13.95 -51.34
C SER A 291 -22.10 12.62 -50.60
N LYS A 292 -20.88 12.25 -50.23
CA LYS A 292 -20.53 11.00 -49.51
C LYS A 292 -20.30 11.19 -48.02
N ILE A 293 -20.18 12.43 -47.55
CA ILE A 293 -19.87 12.76 -46.15
C ILE A 293 -21.02 13.56 -45.52
N LEU A 294 -21.38 13.19 -44.29
CA LEU A 294 -22.08 14.10 -43.39
C LEU A 294 -21.21 14.30 -42.16
N PHE A 295 -21.10 15.54 -41.67
CA PHE A 295 -20.32 15.80 -40.47
C PHE A 295 -21.06 16.79 -39.58
N LEU A 296 -21.19 16.44 -38.31
CA LEU A 296 -21.72 17.31 -37.27
C LEU A 296 -20.61 17.65 -36.28
N ASP A 297 -20.53 18.92 -35.93
CA ASP A 297 -19.71 19.42 -34.83
C ASP A 297 -20.64 20.17 -33.86
N ILE A 298 -20.89 19.56 -32.71
CA ILE A 298 -21.87 20.04 -31.73
C ILE A 298 -21.12 20.47 -30.49
N LEU A 299 -21.17 21.78 -30.20
CA LEU A 299 -20.76 22.35 -28.94
C LEU A 299 -21.91 22.23 -27.94
N GLU A 300 -21.58 21.88 -26.70
CA GLU A 300 -22.51 21.68 -25.57
C GLU A 300 -23.74 20.82 -25.96
N PRO A 301 -23.53 19.56 -26.40
CA PRO A 301 -24.63 18.70 -26.81
C PRO A 301 -25.63 18.44 -25.68
N GLU A 302 -26.91 18.39 -26.01
CA GLU A 302 -27.94 17.93 -25.06
C GLU A 302 -27.60 16.53 -24.54
N SER A 303 -27.59 16.36 -23.22
CA SER A 303 -27.32 15.07 -22.59
C SER A 303 -28.46 14.08 -22.83
N GLY A 304 -28.13 12.81 -23.11
CA GLY A 304 -29.11 11.75 -23.32
C GLY A 304 -28.83 10.90 -24.56
N THR A 305 -29.85 10.18 -25.03
CA THR A 305 -29.77 9.30 -26.20
C THR A 305 -30.14 10.06 -27.47
N TRP A 306 -29.14 10.31 -28.31
CA TRP A 306 -29.31 10.78 -29.67
C TRP A 306 -29.60 9.60 -30.59
N THR A 307 -30.63 9.72 -31.44
CA THR A 307 -31.04 8.66 -32.36
C THR A 307 -30.63 9.00 -33.78
N ILE A 308 -30.03 8.05 -34.47
CA ILE A 308 -29.62 8.16 -35.88
C ILE A 308 -30.47 7.19 -36.67
N ILE A 309 -31.29 7.73 -37.58
CA ILE A 309 -32.08 6.93 -38.52
C ILE A 309 -31.43 7.05 -39.90
N THR A 310 -31.12 5.91 -40.50
CA THR A 310 -30.50 5.84 -41.83
C THR A 310 -31.41 5.08 -42.78
N ASN A 311 -31.75 5.73 -43.91
CA ASN A 311 -32.56 5.18 -44.98
C ASN A 311 -31.75 5.15 -46.27
N GLY A 312 -31.45 3.97 -46.78
CA GLY A 312 -30.73 3.81 -48.04
C GLY A 312 -30.96 2.42 -48.63
N ASN A 313 -30.72 2.27 -49.93
CA ASN A 313 -31.00 1.00 -50.63
C ASN A 313 -29.81 0.03 -50.60
N SER A 314 -28.58 0.54 -50.71
CA SER A 314 -27.35 -0.24 -50.80
C SER A 314 -26.10 0.62 -50.55
N GLY A 315 -24.95 -0.03 -50.36
CA GLY A 315 -23.65 0.63 -50.23
C GLY A 315 -23.13 0.66 -48.81
N ARG A 316 -21.81 0.87 -48.66
CA ARG A 316 -21.14 0.96 -47.36
C ARG A 316 -21.60 2.22 -46.61
N PHE A 317 -21.86 2.06 -45.32
CA PHE A 317 -22.23 3.13 -44.41
C PHE A 317 -21.51 3.00 -43.09
N GLU A 318 -20.94 4.09 -42.60
CA GLU A 318 -20.21 4.13 -41.34
C GLU A 318 -20.54 5.38 -40.53
N ILE A 319 -20.50 5.22 -39.21
CA ILE A 319 -20.67 6.30 -38.24
C ILE A 319 -19.45 6.30 -37.32
N ILE A 320 -18.79 7.45 -37.25
CA ILE A 320 -17.63 7.71 -36.41
C ILE A 320 -18.00 8.85 -35.46
N THR A 321 -17.65 8.70 -34.19
CA THR A 321 -17.90 9.72 -33.15
C THR A 321 -16.59 10.08 -32.46
N ASP A 322 -16.44 11.34 -32.09
CA ASP A 322 -15.35 11.83 -31.25
C ASP A 322 -15.95 12.75 -30.19
N THR A 323 -15.79 12.37 -28.93
CA THR A 323 -16.49 12.99 -27.80
C THR A 323 -15.47 13.59 -26.85
N TYR A 324 -15.58 14.88 -26.60
CA TYR A 324 -14.78 15.55 -25.59
C TYR A 324 -15.54 15.61 -24.28
N ASN A 325 -15.04 14.87 -23.29
CA ASN A 325 -15.55 14.90 -21.93
C ASN A 325 -14.51 15.53 -20.99
N PRO A 326 -14.72 16.75 -20.45
CA PRO A 326 -13.84 17.37 -19.46
C PRO A 326 -13.82 16.62 -18.13
N LEU A 327 -14.78 15.71 -17.89
CA LEU A 327 -14.80 14.86 -16.70
C LEU A 327 -13.78 13.72 -16.84
N SER A 328 -12.93 13.61 -15.83
CA SER A 328 -12.00 12.51 -15.63
C SER A 328 -12.11 11.97 -14.21
N LEU A 329 -11.74 10.71 -14.02
CA LEU A 329 -11.65 10.09 -12.70
C LEU A 329 -10.18 9.76 -12.43
N ALA A 330 -9.76 9.90 -11.18
CA ALA A 330 -8.42 9.50 -10.75
C ALA A 330 -8.44 8.97 -9.32
N THR A 331 -7.78 7.83 -9.10
CA THR A 331 -7.57 7.28 -7.76
C THR A 331 -6.76 8.22 -6.89
N GLN A 332 -7.09 8.24 -5.60
CA GLN A 332 -6.43 9.03 -4.57
C GLN A 332 -5.91 8.11 -3.47
N GLY A 333 -4.84 8.54 -2.80
CA GLY A 333 -4.31 7.85 -1.63
C GLY A 333 -3.39 6.67 -1.94
N GLU A 334 -3.52 5.60 -1.15
CA GLU A 334 -2.56 4.51 -1.12
C GLU A 334 -2.77 3.48 -2.25
N LYS A 335 -1.66 2.97 -2.79
CA LYS A 335 -1.68 1.87 -3.78
C LYS A 335 -1.24 0.51 -3.25
N VAL A 336 -0.73 0.47 -2.02
CA VAL A 336 -0.24 -0.76 -1.36
C VAL A 336 -0.83 -0.82 0.03
N PHE A 337 -1.50 -1.92 0.33
CA PHE A 337 -2.23 -2.15 1.58
C PHE A 337 -1.73 -3.42 2.28
N SER A 338 -1.82 -3.44 3.61
CA SER A 338 -1.45 -4.59 4.42
C SER A 338 -2.49 -5.70 4.34
N SER A 339 -2.03 -6.94 4.15
CA SER A 339 -2.84 -8.15 4.30
C SER A 339 -3.51 -8.18 5.68
N GLY A 340 -4.77 -8.61 5.74
CA GLY A 340 -5.54 -8.73 6.98
C GLY A 340 -6.08 -7.40 7.53
N SER A 341 -5.78 -6.27 6.89
CA SER A 341 -6.40 -4.96 7.21
C SER A 341 -7.46 -4.57 6.17
N PRO A 342 -8.50 -3.81 6.55
CA PRO A 342 -9.46 -3.25 5.60
C PRO A 342 -8.76 -2.35 4.57
N VAL A 343 -9.27 -2.35 3.34
CA VAL A 343 -8.73 -1.54 2.25
C VAL A 343 -9.67 -0.37 2.00
N ILE A 344 -9.17 0.85 2.13
CA ILE A 344 -9.95 2.07 1.88
C ILE A 344 -9.51 2.63 0.54
N LEU A 345 -10.47 2.78 -0.37
CA LEU A 345 -10.23 3.33 -1.70
C LEU A 345 -10.98 4.63 -1.87
N GLU A 346 -10.26 5.63 -2.38
CA GLU A 346 -10.76 6.96 -2.69
C GLU A 346 -10.57 7.20 -4.20
N VAL A 347 -11.60 7.71 -4.87
CA VAL A 347 -11.52 8.13 -6.28
C VAL A 347 -12.10 9.53 -6.41
N GLY A 348 -11.34 10.45 -7.00
CA GLY A 348 -11.79 11.81 -7.25
C GLY A 348 -12.42 11.94 -8.64
N ALA A 349 -13.50 12.69 -8.74
CA ALA A 349 -14.07 13.17 -10.00
C ALA A 349 -13.59 14.59 -10.30
N PHE A 350 -12.98 14.78 -11.47
CA PHE A 350 -12.34 16.03 -11.86
C PHE A 350 -12.94 16.57 -13.15
N ILE A 351 -13.41 17.82 -13.13
CA ILE A 351 -13.79 18.57 -14.34
C ILE A 351 -12.70 19.60 -14.59
N GLU A 352 -12.03 19.50 -15.75
CA GLU A 352 -10.91 20.38 -16.12
C GLU A 352 -9.80 20.43 -15.04
N GLY A 353 -9.52 19.27 -14.44
CA GLY A 353 -8.49 19.12 -13.39
C GLY A 353 -8.88 19.63 -12.01
N LYS A 354 -10.12 20.10 -11.81
CA LYS A 354 -10.63 20.52 -10.49
C LYS A 354 -11.62 19.49 -9.95
N LEU A 355 -11.47 19.15 -8.66
CA LEU A 355 -12.43 18.30 -7.96
C LEU A 355 -13.83 18.90 -8.08
N SER A 356 -14.79 18.06 -8.45
CA SER A 356 -16.17 18.46 -8.66
C SER A 356 -17.13 17.34 -8.29
N ASN A 357 -18.16 17.69 -7.53
CA ASN A 357 -19.25 16.78 -7.23
C ASN A 357 -20.13 16.57 -8.47
N ILE A 358 -20.31 15.31 -8.87
CA ILE A 358 -21.12 14.96 -10.04
C ILE A 358 -22.55 14.61 -9.60
N GLN A 359 -23.47 15.52 -9.90
CA GLN A 359 -24.87 15.37 -9.55
C GLN A 359 -25.55 14.22 -10.31
N ASN A 360 -26.45 13.51 -9.63
CA ASN A 360 -27.28 12.43 -10.18
C ASN A 360 -26.50 11.27 -10.81
N ALA A 361 -25.23 11.10 -10.43
CA ALA A 361 -24.40 9.97 -10.81
C ALA A 361 -24.14 9.04 -9.61
N GLU A 362 -23.91 7.77 -9.90
CA GLU A 362 -23.49 6.74 -8.95
C GLU A 362 -22.09 6.27 -9.33
N MET A 363 -21.18 6.22 -8.35
CA MET A 363 -19.84 5.67 -8.51
C MET A 363 -19.85 4.21 -8.11
N GLN A 364 -19.50 3.34 -9.04
CA GLN A 364 -19.35 1.90 -8.84
C GLN A 364 -17.88 1.52 -8.94
N LEU A 365 -17.43 0.66 -8.03
CA LEU A 365 -16.12 0.03 -8.07
C LEU A 365 -16.30 -1.45 -8.38
N ARG A 366 -15.72 -1.92 -9.47
CA ARG A 366 -15.49 -3.35 -9.71
C ARG A 366 -14.07 -3.71 -9.30
N VAL A 367 -13.94 -4.71 -8.44
CA VAL A 367 -12.67 -5.27 -7.99
C VAL A 367 -12.56 -6.68 -8.54
N ARG A 368 -11.49 -6.95 -9.30
CA ARG A 368 -11.15 -8.28 -9.79
C ARG A 368 -9.86 -8.76 -9.13
N ASP A 369 -9.90 -9.96 -8.55
CA ASP A 369 -8.73 -10.60 -7.98
C ASP A 369 -7.95 -11.43 -9.02
N ASN A 370 -6.74 -11.86 -8.65
CA ASN A 370 -5.89 -12.71 -9.49
C ASN A 370 -6.49 -14.10 -9.79
N ASN A 371 -7.52 -14.53 -9.06
CA ASN A 371 -8.23 -15.79 -9.28
C ASN A 371 -9.41 -15.64 -10.24
N GLY A 372 -9.69 -14.41 -10.70
CA GLY A 372 -10.79 -14.07 -11.60
C GLY A 372 -12.14 -13.86 -10.87
N SER A 373 -12.14 -13.79 -9.54
CA SER A 373 -13.34 -13.41 -8.77
C SER A 373 -13.59 -11.91 -8.92
N GLU A 374 -14.85 -11.54 -9.14
CA GLU A 374 -15.26 -10.15 -9.29
C GLU A 374 -16.26 -9.76 -8.21
N THR A 375 -16.06 -8.59 -7.63
CA THR A 375 -17.01 -7.96 -6.71
C THR A 375 -17.31 -6.54 -7.18
N ILE A 376 -18.57 -6.11 -7.01
CA ILE A 376 -19.00 -4.75 -7.34
C ILE A 376 -19.47 -4.09 -6.04
N GLN A 377 -18.98 -2.89 -5.79
CA GLN A 377 -19.32 -2.06 -4.64
C GLN A 377 -19.79 -0.69 -5.11
N ILE A 378 -20.69 -0.06 -4.35
CA ILE A 378 -21.09 1.33 -4.57
C ILE A 378 -20.26 2.20 -3.65
N MET A 379 -19.58 3.20 -4.22
CA MET A 379 -18.82 4.19 -3.48
C MET A 379 -19.72 5.36 -3.10
N ASN A 380 -19.40 6.05 -1.99
CA ASN A 380 -20.23 7.12 -1.45
C ASN A 380 -19.42 8.40 -1.24
N ASP A 381 -20.07 9.54 -1.50
CA ASP A 381 -19.60 10.92 -1.29
C ASP A 381 -20.68 11.66 -0.48
N LEU A 382 -20.91 11.19 0.75
CA LEU A 382 -22.01 11.63 1.63
C LEU A 382 -21.51 12.11 3.00
N GLY A 383 -20.18 12.14 3.23
CA GLY A 383 -19.57 12.38 4.53
C GLY A 383 -19.94 11.32 5.57
N GLN A 384 -20.18 10.08 5.11
CA GLN A 384 -20.56 8.95 5.96
C GLN A 384 -19.54 7.81 5.87
N LYS A 385 -19.48 6.97 6.90
CA LYS A 385 -18.49 5.89 7.03
C LYS A 385 -17.05 6.46 6.99
N MET A 386 -16.25 6.06 6.00
CA MET A 386 -14.86 6.48 5.81
C MET A 386 -14.71 7.72 4.93
N ASP A 387 -15.82 8.24 4.40
CA ASP A 387 -15.84 9.44 3.59
C ASP A 387 -15.75 10.69 4.48
N LYS A 388 -14.77 11.55 4.22
CA LYS A 388 -14.36 12.63 5.15
C LYS A 388 -15.27 13.86 5.08
N GLU A 389 -15.58 14.30 3.86
CA GLU A 389 -16.40 15.47 3.58
C GLU A 389 -17.49 15.08 2.60
N ALA A 390 -18.70 15.64 2.76
CA ALA A 390 -19.81 15.29 1.89
C ALA A 390 -19.83 16.20 0.65
N PHE A 391 -20.07 15.59 -0.52
CA PHE A 391 -20.23 16.27 -1.81
C PHE A 391 -19.00 17.05 -2.26
N ASP A 392 -17.81 16.54 -1.96
CA ASP A 392 -16.53 17.15 -2.37
C ASP A 392 -16.01 16.58 -3.71
N GLY A 393 -16.68 15.56 -4.26
CA GLY A 393 -16.29 14.87 -5.48
C GLY A 393 -15.30 13.73 -5.26
N ILE A 394 -15.01 13.36 -4.01
CA ILE A 394 -14.22 12.18 -3.63
C ILE A 394 -15.19 11.08 -3.20
N TYR A 395 -15.18 9.99 -3.94
CA TYR A 395 -16.00 8.82 -3.63
C TYR A 395 -15.15 7.81 -2.87
N THR A 396 -15.67 7.37 -1.72
CA THR A 396 -14.95 6.46 -0.81
C THR A 396 -15.67 5.13 -0.64
N VAL A 397 -14.90 4.04 -0.53
CA VAL A 397 -15.39 2.71 -0.15
C VAL A 397 -14.38 1.96 0.71
N GLU A 398 -14.89 1.16 1.65
CA GLU A 398 -14.12 0.24 2.46
C GLU A 398 -14.38 -1.20 1.96
N LEU A 399 -13.31 -1.89 1.59
CA LEU A 399 -13.34 -3.30 1.23
C LEU A 399 -12.93 -4.17 2.42
N SER A 400 -13.52 -5.36 2.50
CA SER A 400 -13.12 -6.38 3.48
C SER A 400 -11.64 -6.74 3.37
N PRO A 401 -10.99 -7.12 4.49
CA PRO A 401 -9.57 -7.49 4.46
C PRO A 401 -9.27 -8.68 3.55
N PHE A 402 -8.17 -8.56 2.79
CA PHE A 402 -7.60 -9.64 1.99
C PHE A 402 -6.50 -10.35 2.78
N LEU A 403 -6.57 -11.67 2.92
CA LEU A 403 -5.64 -12.45 3.75
C LEU A 403 -4.35 -12.84 3.04
N GLU A 404 -4.37 -12.86 1.71
CA GLU A 404 -3.26 -13.29 0.87
C GLU A 404 -2.72 -12.12 0.03
N GLN A 405 -1.42 -12.18 -0.22
CA GLN A 405 -0.76 -11.25 -1.14
C GLN A 405 -1.36 -11.37 -2.54
N SER A 406 -1.77 -10.26 -3.11
CA SER A 406 -2.43 -10.23 -4.42
C SER A 406 -2.30 -8.86 -5.09
N ILE A 407 -2.51 -8.84 -6.40
CA ILE A 407 -2.74 -7.60 -7.16
C ILE A 407 -4.23 -7.60 -7.45
N LEU A 408 -4.89 -6.46 -7.23
CA LEU A 408 -6.30 -6.29 -7.50
C LEU A 408 -6.47 -5.29 -8.63
N ASP A 409 -7.18 -5.70 -9.67
CA ASP A 409 -7.59 -4.82 -10.77
C ASP A 409 -8.86 -4.08 -10.34
N LEU A 410 -8.84 -2.75 -10.50
CA LEU A 410 -9.91 -1.86 -10.11
C LEU A 410 -10.48 -1.18 -11.36
N GLU A 411 -11.80 -1.22 -11.52
CA GLU A 411 -12.53 -0.47 -12.54
C GLU A 411 -13.56 0.42 -11.83
N TYR A 412 -13.31 1.73 -11.86
CA TYR A 412 -14.21 2.76 -11.37
C TYR A 412 -15.13 3.19 -12.49
N THR A 413 -16.44 3.14 -12.25
CA THR A 413 -17.47 3.45 -13.24
C THR A 413 -18.42 4.47 -12.65
N LEU A 414 -18.42 5.69 -13.19
CA LEU A 414 -19.38 6.73 -12.85
C LEU A 414 -20.53 6.71 -13.86
N GLN A 415 -21.76 6.48 -13.37
CA GLN A 415 -22.95 6.28 -14.20
C GLN A 415 -24.11 7.16 -13.74
N TRP A 416 -24.77 7.85 -14.67
CA TRP A 416 -26.01 8.61 -14.39
C TRP A 416 -27.24 7.71 -14.50
N LYS A 417 -28.28 8.01 -13.72
CA LYS A 417 -29.54 7.23 -13.71
C LYS A 417 -30.25 7.15 -15.07
N ASN A 418 -30.15 8.21 -15.88
CA ASN A 418 -30.92 8.38 -17.11
C ASN A 418 -30.06 8.37 -18.38
N VAL A 419 -28.76 8.05 -18.27
CA VAL A 419 -27.84 7.97 -19.41
C VAL A 419 -27.16 6.61 -19.34
N SER A 420 -26.83 6.01 -20.48
CA SER A 420 -26.25 4.66 -20.57
C SER A 420 -24.74 4.63 -20.80
N THR A 421 -24.10 5.78 -21.03
CA THR A 421 -22.64 5.88 -21.18
C THR A 421 -22.00 6.23 -19.83
N PRO A 422 -21.17 5.35 -19.26
CA PRO A 422 -20.39 5.68 -18.07
C PRO A 422 -19.12 6.46 -18.40
N VAL A 423 -18.53 7.08 -17.37
CA VAL A 423 -17.11 7.44 -17.37
C VAL A 423 -16.36 6.37 -16.58
N VAL A 424 -15.32 5.78 -17.19
CA VAL A 424 -14.58 4.66 -16.63
C VAL A 424 -13.13 5.04 -16.37
N HIS A 425 -12.58 4.58 -15.25
CA HIS A 425 -11.16 4.67 -14.93
C HIS A 425 -10.68 3.35 -14.36
N ASN A 426 -9.54 2.88 -14.87
CA ASN A 426 -8.93 1.63 -14.42
C ASN A 426 -7.66 1.93 -13.63
N ASP A 427 -7.45 1.20 -12.54
CA ASP A 427 -6.23 1.26 -11.74
C ASP A 427 -5.92 -0.12 -11.13
N GLN A 428 -4.78 -0.22 -10.44
CA GLN A 428 -4.38 -1.43 -9.72
C GLN A 428 -3.87 -1.07 -8.33
N ILE A 429 -4.18 -1.95 -7.37
CA ILE A 429 -3.61 -1.90 -6.02
C ILE A 429 -2.94 -3.22 -5.66
N LYS A 430 -2.06 -3.17 -4.67
CA LYS A 430 -1.33 -4.34 -4.18
C LYS A 430 -1.66 -4.63 -2.73
N ILE A 431 -2.02 -5.87 -2.44
CA ILE A 431 -2.10 -6.39 -1.07
C ILE A 431 -0.78 -7.07 -0.76
N GLU A 432 -0.11 -6.65 0.31
CA GLU A 432 1.20 -7.13 0.72
C GLU A 432 1.24 -7.55 2.18
N TYR A 433 2.16 -8.45 2.51
CA TYR A 433 2.47 -8.72 3.92
C TYR A 433 3.34 -7.59 4.46
N PHE A 434 2.95 -7.06 5.62
CA PHE A 434 3.69 -6.02 6.33
C PHE A 434 4.40 -6.59 7.56
N PRO A 435 5.42 -5.89 8.08
CA PRO A 435 6.15 -6.30 9.27
C PRO A 435 5.25 -6.44 10.51
N GLU A 436 5.40 -7.52 11.25
CA GLU A 436 4.70 -7.73 12.53
C GLU A 436 5.64 -8.29 13.61
N ILE A 437 5.24 -8.10 14.88
CA ILE A 437 5.87 -8.75 16.03
C ILE A 437 5.15 -10.07 16.33
N GLU A 438 5.90 -11.16 16.39
CA GLU A 438 5.47 -12.46 16.88
C GLU A 438 6.13 -12.75 18.24
N ILE A 439 5.34 -13.05 19.25
CA ILE A 439 5.86 -13.40 20.58
C ILE A 439 6.17 -14.89 20.62
N THR A 440 7.44 -15.25 20.80
CA THR A 440 7.89 -16.66 20.81
C THR A 440 7.98 -17.23 22.21
N LYS A 441 8.23 -16.39 23.22
CA LYS A 441 8.30 -16.81 24.62
C LYS A 441 7.80 -15.74 25.56
N ILE A 442 7.03 -16.16 26.55
CA ILE A 442 6.58 -15.34 27.69
C ILE A 442 7.00 -16.05 28.97
N SER A 443 7.53 -15.31 29.94
CA SER A 443 7.97 -15.84 31.23
C SER A 443 7.68 -14.85 32.36
N ASP A 444 7.12 -15.36 33.47
CA ASP A 444 6.87 -14.56 34.66
C ASP A 444 8.18 -14.12 35.33
N LEU A 445 8.18 -12.94 35.94
CA LEU A 445 9.28 -12.49 36.80
C LEU A 445 9.14 -13.07 38.21
N LYS A 446 10.04 -13.99 38.57
CA LYS A 446 10.09 -14.63 39.91
C LYS A 446 11.50 -14.57 40.48
N GLY A 447 11.78 -13.58 41.33
CA GLY A 447 13.16 -13.23 41.62
C GLY A 447 13.40 -12.39 42.85
N ARG A 448 14.60 -11.80 42.91
CA ARG A 448 14.88 -10.68 43.80
C ARG A 448 14.50 -9.39 43.10
N THR A 449 14.32 -8.35 43.90
CA THR A 449 14.37 -6.97 43.41
C THR A 449 15.75 -6.67 42.86
N LYS A 450 15.82 -5.86 41.82
CA LYS A 450 17.06 -5.45 41.13
C LYS A 450 17.82 -6.52 40.35
N ASP A 451 17.23 -7.70 40.18
CA ASP A 451 17.73 -8.71 39.25
C ASP A 451 16.95 -8.56 37.92
N GLU A 452 17.65 -8.54 36.78
CA GLU A 452 17.04 -8.56 35.45
C GLU A 452 16.56 -9.98 35.10
N PHE A 453 15.33 -10.10 34.60
CA PHE A 453 14.78 -11.36 34.08
C PHE A 453 14.33 -11.20 32.64
N ASN A 454 14.73 -12.12 31.77
CA ASN A 454 14.14 -12.22 30.43
C ASN A 454 12.68 -12.69 30.56
N VAL A 455 11.76 -11.78 30.29
CA VAL A 455 10.32 -12.00 30.41
C VAL A 455 9.64 -12.22 29.07
N ILE A 456 10.19 -11.67 27.98
CA ILE A 456 9.62 -11.80 26.64
C ILE A 456 10.74 -12.04 25.62
N THR A 457 10.58 -13.07 24.79
CA THR A 457 11.33 -13.19 23.53
C THR A 457 10.34 -13.01 22.39
N PHE A 458 10.68 -12.16 21.43
CA PHE A 458 9.85 -11.91 20.26
C PHE A 458 10.69 -11.77 19.00
N GLU A 459 10.03 -12.01 17.88
CA GLU A 459 10.61 -11.95 16.55
C GLU A 459 9.86 -10.96 15.69
N THR A 460 10.56 -10.30 14.78
CA THR A 460 9.97 -9.43 13.76
C THR A 460 10.03 -10.14 12.41
N ARG A 461 8.89 -10.20 11.73
CA ARG A 461 8.76 -10.95 10.47
C ARG A 461 7.83 -10.25 9.50
N VAL A 462 8.04 -10.53 8.22
CA VAL A 462 7.07 -10.27 7.15
C VAL A 462 6.58 -11.62 6.67
N ASN A 463 5.30 -11.92 6.89
CA ASN A 463 4.75 -13.26 6.67
C ASN A 463 5.55 -14.33 7.42
N SER A 464 6.24 -15.23 6.71
CA SER A 464 7.06 -16.31 7.27
C SER A 464 8.56 -16.00 7.27
N TYR A 465 8.96 -14.83 6.77
CA TYR A 465 10.37 -14.45 6.64
C TYR A 465 10.81 -13.48 7.74
N PRO A 466 12.00 -13.69 8.33
CA PRO A 466 12.60 -12.72 9.25
C PRO A 466 12.69 -11.32 8.66
N TYR A 467 12.26 -10.31 9.41
CA TYR A 467 12.35 -8.90 9.02
C TYR A 467 13.27 -8.17 10.00
N LEU A 468 14.40 -7.69 9.48
CA LEU A 468 15.44 -7.04 10.27
C LEU A 468 15.02 -5.61 10.63
N VAL A 469 14.88 -5.34 11.93
CA VAL A 469 14.62 -4.01 12.48
C VAL A 469 15.69 -3.60 13.49
N SER A 470 15.81 -2.31 13.68
CA SER A 470 16.67 -1.65 14.66
C SER A 470 15.91 -1.50 15.99
N LEU A 471 16.61 -1.26 17.11
CA LEU A 471 15.95 -1.12 18.41
C LEU A 471 15.06 0.12 18.51
N ASP A 472 15.40 1.18 17.78
CA ASP A 472 14.63 2.42 17.64
C ASP A 472 13.32 2.23 16.85
N GLU A 473 13.24 1.20 16.02
CA GLU A 473 12.04 0.84 15.26
C GLU A 473 11.05 0.01 16.10
N ILE A 474 11.39 -0.33 17.35
CA ILE A 474 10.53 -1.06 18.28
C ILE A 474 9.97 -0.09 19.31
N GLN A 475 8.65 0.07 19.31
CA GLN A 475 7.92 0.81 20.31
C GLN A 475 7.45 -0.12 21.42
N SER A 476 7.70 0.30 22.66
CA SER A 476 7.35 -0.47 23.85
C SER A 476 6.84 0.45 24.96
N ILE A 477 5.67 0.12 25.51
CA ILE A 477 5.07 0.83 26.65
C ILE A 477 4.82 -0.20 27.76
N ILE A 478 5.16 0.15 29.01
CA ILE A 478 4.97 -0.68 30.20
C ILE A 478 3.91 -0.06 31.12
N ILE A 479 2.98 -0.89 31.61
CA ILE A 479 1.86 -0.47 32.48
C ILE A 479 1.70 -1.46 33.65
N PRO A 480 1.77 -1.01 34.93
CA PRO A 480 2.17 0.32 35.37
C PRO A 480 3.68 0.55 35.18
N ASN A 481 4.08 1.80 34.94
CA ASN A 481 5.49 2.17 34.78
C ASN A 481 6.23 2.26 36.12
N ASP A 482 5.52 2.55 37.21
CA ASP A 482 6.14 2.78 38.51
C ASP A 482 6.72 1.48 39.10
N ASN A 483 7.97 1.56 39.60
CA ASN A 483 8.74 0.48 40.23
C ASN A 483 9.30 -0.59 39.28
N PHE A 484 9.30 -0.34 37.98
CA PHE A 484 9.84 -1.24 36.96
C PHE A 484 10.81 -0.52 36.03
N SER A 485 11.91 -1.19 35.72
CA SER A 485 12.82 -0.85 34.64
C SER A 485 12.84 -1.99 33.63
N PHE A 486 12.92 -1.68 32.34
CA PHE A 486 13.02 -2.69 31.30
C PHE A 486 14.06 -2.31 30.25
N ARG A 487 14.62 -3.33 29.60
CA ARG A 487 15.61 -3.19 28.53
C ARG A 487 15.31 -4.19 27.44
N ILE A 488 15.29 -3.74 26.20
CA ILE A 488 15.21 -4.61 25.03
C ILE A 488 16.62 -4.81 24.48
N GLU A 489 17.00 -6.06 24.27
CA GLU A 489 18.30 -6.44 23.74
C GLU A 489 18.11 -7.28 22.48
N LYS A 490 18.86 -6.94 21.42
CA LYS A 490 18.91 -7.73 20.20
C LYS A 490 19.65 -9.04 20.43
N VAL A 491 19.16 -10.13 19.85
CA VAL A 491 19.89 -11.40 19.79
C VAL A 491 20.76 -11.37 18.53
N ASN A 492 22.08 -11.21 18.71
CA ASN A 492 23.00 -10.88 17.62
C ASN A 492 22.95 -11.86 16.44
N LEU A 493 22.72 -11.30 15.25
CA LEU A 493 23.26 -11.78 13.99
C LEU A 493 24.61 -11.08 13.80
N LYS A 494 25.65 -11.81 13.38
CA LYS A 494 26.99 -11.21 13.22
C LYS A 494 26.92 -10.08 12.17
N ASP A 495 27.54 -8.94 12.51
CA ASP A 495 27.84 -7.81 11.63
C ASP A 495 26.67 -6.90 11.19
N THR A 496 25.54 -6.85 11.92
CA THR A 496 24.47 -5.87 11.67
C THR A 496 24.04 -5.10 12.93
N ASP A 497 23.66 -3.83 12.75
CA ASP A 497 22.97 -3.01 13.75
C ASP A 497 21.55 -3.53 14.00
N LYS A 498 20.91 -4.09 12.97
CA LYS A 498 19.57 -4.71 12.99
C LYS A 498 19.54 -6.15 13.51
N SER A 499 18.35 -6.58 13.96
CA SER A 499 18.03 -7.97 14.33
C SER A 499 16.58 -8.28 13.96
N TYR A 500 16.23 -9.56 13.90
CA TYR A 500 14.84 -10.00 13.85
C TYR A 500 14.40 -10.75 15.11
N ILE A 501 15.29 -10.95 16.09
CA ILE A 501 15.00 -11.60 17.37
C ILE A 501 15.45 -10.65 18.50
N PHE A 502 14.58 -10.50 19.50
CA PHE A 502 14.78 -9.60 20.63
C PHE A 502 14.39 -10.27 21.95
N ASN A 503 15.13 -9.95 23.00
CA ASN A 503 14.82 -10.31 24.38
C ASN A 503 14.48 -9.04 25.16
N LEU A 504 13.35 -9.06 25.86
CA LEU A 504 12.96 -8.02 26.80
C LEU A 504 13.26 -8.48 28.23
N PHE A 505 14.15 -7.75 28.88
CA PHE A 505 14.50 -7.92 30.27
C PHE A 505 13.69 -6.96 31.13
N LEU A 506 13.09 -7.48 32.20
CA LEU A 506 12.35 -6.70 33.20
C LEU A 506 13.04 -6.83 34.55
N GLU A 507 13.16 -5.70 35.23
CA GLU A 507 13.65 -5.57 36.59
C GLU A 507 12.59 -4.85 37.43
N SER A 508 12.48 -5.25 38.70
CA SER A 508 11.60 -4.58 39.67
C SER A 508 12.44 -3.90 40.76
N GLU A 509 12.20 -2.61 40.96
CA GLU A 509 12.94 -1.78 41.92
C GLU A 509 12.55 -2.09 43.37
N GLU A 510 11.29 -2.47 43.59
CA GLU A 510 10.70 -2.72 44.90
C GLU A 510 10.12 -4.13 45.07
N LYS A 511 9.87 -4.52 46.33
CA LYS A 511 9.28 -5.83 46.66
C LYS A 511 7.78 -5.84 46.40
N ILE A 512 7.41 -6.29 45.22
CA ILE A 512 6.02 -6.29 44.77
C ILE A 512 5.51 -7.71 44.49
N LYS A 513 4.18 -7.83 44.45
CA LYS A 513 3.47 -8.94 43.85
C LYS A 513 2.31 -8.36 43.06
N GLY A 514 2.30 -8.56 41.74
CA GLY A 514 1.34 -7.92 40.85
C GLY A 514 1.50 -8.37 39.40
N GLU A 515 0.93 -7.59 38.49
CA GLU A 515 0.90 -7.86 37.06
C GLU A 515 1.38 -6.61 36.31
N VAL A 516 2.06 -6.83 35.18
CA VAL A 516 2.55 -5.79 34.27
C VAL A 516 2.09 -6.11 32.87
N ILE A 517 1.65 -5.10 32.14
CA ILE A 517 1.27 -5.19 30.73
C ILE A 517 2.33 -4.48 29.89
N PHE A 518 2.80 -5.16 28.85
CA PHE A 518 3.64 -4.60 27.79
C PHE A 518 2.82 -4.44 26.52
N ASP A 519 2.82 -3.23 25.97
CA ASP A 519 2.31 -2.94 24.63
C ASP A 519 3.54 -2.84 23.70
N LEU A 520 3.64 -3.73 22.71
CA LEU A 520 4.74 -3.78 21.74
C LEU A 520 4.23 -3.59 20.31
N ASN A 521 4.87 -2.73 19.53
CA ASN A 521 4.64 -2.59 18.09
C ASN A 521 5.92 -2.19 17.36
N ILE A 522 5.90 -2.35 16.04
CA ILE A 522 6.95 -1.86 15.13
C ILE A 522 6.52 -0.48 14.64
N ASP A 523 7.46 0.46 14.58
CA ASP A 523 7.35 1.74 13.90
C ASP A 523 8.55 1.84 12.95
N THR A 524 8.34 1.54 11.67
CA THR A 524 9.40 1.36 10.66
C THR A 524 9.00 1.98 9.34
N ASN A 525 9.98 2.15 8.45
CA ASN A 525 9.71 2.44 7.05
C ASN A 525 9.71 1.15 6.23
N TYR A 526 8.55 0.78 5.68
CA TYR A 526 8.39 -0.41 4.84
C TYR A 526 7.72 -0.05 3.52
N LEU A 527 8.31 -0.51 2.41
CA LEU A 527 7.88 -0.17 1.04
C LEU A 527 7.75 1.37 0.84
N GLU A 528 8.77 2.10 1.32
CA GLU A 528 8.88 3.57 1.22
C GLU A 528 7.80 4.36 1.98
N LYS A 529 7.12 3.73 2.95
CA LYS A 529 6.11 4.36 3.78
C LYS A 529 6.39 4.17 5.27
N GLU A 530 6.06 5.17 6.06
CA GLU A 530 5.96 5.04 7.50
C GLU A 530 4.84 4.03 7.83
N TYR A 531 5.17 3.02 8.62
CA TYR A 531 4.26 1.96 8.98
C TYR A 531 4.36 1.65 10.48
N LYS A 532 3.19 1.58 11.12
CA LYS A 532 3.04 1.12 12.49
C LYS A 532 2.29 -0.20 12.53
N SER A 533 2.92 -1.22 13.10
CA SER A 533 2.26 -2.52 13.27
C SER A 533 1.16 -2.44 14.32
N SER A 534 0.26 -3.43 14.30
CA SER A 534 -0.70 -3.62 15.40
C SER A 534 0.02 -3.80 16.74
N ILE A 535 -0.58 -3.26 17.82
CA ILE A 535 -0.05 -3.35 19.18
C ILE A 535 -0.31 -4.75 19.73
N LYS A 536 0.76 -5.46 20.13
CA LYS A 536 0.71 -6.72 20.86
C LYS A 536 0.75 -6.43 22.36
N LYS A 537 -0.35 -6.76 23.06
CA LYS A 537 -0.47 -6.62 24.52
C LYS A 537 -0.08 -7.92 25.21
N ILE A 538 0.93 -7.89 26.08
CA ILE A 538 1.43 -9.05 26.82
C ILE A 538 1.35 -8.80 28.31
N GLN A 539 0.77 -9.73 29.06
CA GLN A 539 0.69 -9.68 30.52
C GLN A 539 1.75 -10.57 31.17
N ILE A 540 2.51 -10.01 32.12
CA ILE A 540 3.57 -10.66 32.88
C ILE A 540 3.23 -10.63 34.37
N ASN A 541 3.25 -11.80 35.04
CA ASN A 541 3.12 -11.83 36.49
C ASN A 541 4.46 -11.56 37.16
N VAL A 542 4.44 -10.70 38.18
CA VAL A 542 5.64 -10.30 38.92
C VAL A 542 5.51 -10.74 40.38
N ASN A 543 6.52 -11.43 40.88
CA ASN A 543 6.65 -11.75 42.30
C ASN A 543 8.11 -11.62 42.76
N THR A 544 8.40 -10.53 43.46
CA THR A 544 9.70 -10.26 44.09
C THR A 544 9.65 -10.29 45.62
N LYS A 545 8.49 -10.63 46.21
CA LYS A 545 8.29 -10.75 47.68
C LYS A 545 8.95 -12.00 48.31
N TYR A 546 9.97 -12.56 47.67
CA TYR A 546 10.71 -13.69 48.23
C TYR A 546 11.73 -13.21 49.28
N LEU A 547 11.77 -13.90 50.43
CA LEU A 547 12.78 -13.65 51.46
C LEU A 547 14.06 -14.42 51.13
N TYR A 548 15.15 -13.69 50.87
CA TYR A 548 16.49 -14.23 50.68
C TYR A 548 17.39 -13.88 51.87
N ILE A 549 18.16 -14.86 52.33
CA ILE A 549 19.18 -14.72 53.38
C ILE A 549 20.48 -15.25 52.79
N LEU A 550 21.56 -14.45 52.79
CA LEU A 550 22.88 -14.84 52.27
C LEU A 550 22.83 -15.52 50.88
N GLY A 551 22.02 -14.98 49.97
CA GLY A 551 21.94 -15.49 48.60
C GLY A 551 21.05 -16.73 48.40
N LEU A 552 20.40 -17.28 49.44
CA LEU A 552 19.48 -18.41 49.34
C LEU A 552 18.08 -18.02 49.83
N ARG A 553 17.04 -18.64 49.27
CA ARG A 553 15.67 -18.49 49.79
C ARG A 553 15.58 -19.06 51.21
N TYR A 554 14.78 -18.44 52.07
CA TYR A 554 14.73 -18.77 53.50
C TYR A 554 14.45 -20.25 53.81
N TYR A 555 13.69 -20.95 52.96
CA TYR A 555 13.38 -22.37 53.19
C TYR A 555 14.59 -23.29 53.02
N TYR A 556 15.60 -22.91 52.22
CA TYR A 556 16.87 -23.66 52.17
C TYR A 556 17.64 -23.55 53.49
N TRP A 557 17.57 -22.40 54.15
CA TRP A 557 18.16 -22.22 55.48
C TRP A 557 17.49 -23.12 56.52
N ILE A 558 16.16 -23.28 56.46
CA ILE A 558 15.44 -24.21 57.34
C ILE A 558 16.00 -25.64 57.20
N ALA A 559 16.20 -26.11 55.96
CA ALA A 559 16.77 -27.44 55.71
C ALA A 559 18.22 -27.57 56.23
N ILE A 560 19.07 -26.54 56.01
CA ILE A 560 20.44 -26.51 56.52
C ILE A 560 20.46 -26.55 58.05
N PHE A 561 19.62 -25.76 58.72
CA PHE A 561 19.52 -25.76 60.18
C PHE A 561 19.10 -27.13 60.72
N ILE A 562 18.13 -27.80 60.09
CA ILE A 562 17.73 -29.17 60.46
C ILE A 562 18.91 -30.14 60.33
N ALA A 563 19.64 -30.10 59.21
CA ALA A 563 20.79 -30.96 58.98
C ALA A 563 21.92 -30.73 60.02
N ILE A 564 22.22 -29.48 60.35
CA ILE A 564 23.20 -29.12 61.40
C ILE A 564 22.74 -29.66 62.76
N THR A 565 21.46 -29.50 63.09
CA THR A 565 20.90 -29.94 64.39
C THR A 565 21.00 -31.46 64.55
N ILE A 566 20.64 -32.23 63.51
CA ILE A 566 20.78 -33.69 63.49
C ILE A 566 22.25 -34.10 63.67
N THR A 567 23.15 -33.43 62.97
CA THR A 567 24.60 -33.70 63.06
C THR A 567 25.12 -33.43 64.47
N LEU A 568 24.73 -32.32 65.07
CA LEU A 568 25.11 -31.96 66.44
C LEU A 568 24.59 -32.98 67.46
N ILE A 569 23.34 -33.44 67.30
CA ILE A 569 22.75 -34.49 68.14
C ILE A 569 23.53 -35.80 68.02
N LEU A 570 23.94 -36.19 66.80
CA LEU A 570 24.76 -37.38 66.57
C LEU A 570 26.15 -37.27 67.21
N ILE A 571 26.80 -36.11 67.10
CA ILE A 571 28.11 -35.82 67.72
C ILE A 571 28.00 -35.89 69.24
N LEU A 572 27.02 -35.19 69.84
CA LEU A 572 26.77 -35.21 71.28
C LEU A 572 26.48 -36.62 71.78
N ASN A 573 25.73 -37.43 71.02
CA ASN A 573 25.50 -38.81 71.39
C ASN A 573 26.77 -39.66 71.34
N ASN A 574 27.63 -39.48 70.33
CA ASN A 574 28.90 -40.21 70.25
C ASN A 574 29.81 -39.89 71.44
N LEU A 575 29.89 -38.63 71.86
CA LEU A 575 30.66 -38.21 73.04
C LEU A 575 30.12 -38.77 74.36
N ARG A 576 28.82 -39.12 74.42
CA ARG A 576 28.18 -39.73 75.61
C ARG A 576 28.38 -41.23 75.71
N GLN A 577 28.94 -41.89 74.68
CA GLN A 577 29.15 -43.34 74.70
C GLN A 577 30.22 -43.75 75.73
N THR A 578 29.90 -44.73 76.57
CA THR A 578 30.85 -45.37 77.48
C THR A 578 31.15 -46.77 76.99
N LYS A 579 32.41 -47.23 77.16
CA LYS A 579 32.76 -48.63 76.91
C LYS A 579 32.12 -49.47 78.01
N ILE A 580 31.13 -50.26 77.65
CA ILE A 580 30.47 -51.18 78.58
C ILE A 580 31.28 -52.49 78.58
N THR A 581 31.98 -52.73 79.69
CA THR A 581 32.89 -53.87 79.86
C THR A 581 32.75 -54.46 81.25
N GLY A 582 33.00 -55.76 81.38
CA GLY A 582 32.94 -56.50 82.64
C GLY A 582 32.14 -57.79 82.51
N TYR A 583 32.15 -58.58 83.58
CA TYR A 583 31.59 -59.92 83.63
C TYR A 583 30.76 -60.13 84.90
N LEU A 584 29.68 -60.90 84.81
CA LEU A 584 29.06 -61.52 85.99
C LEU A 584 29.55 -62.95 86.12
N THR A 585 30.15 -63.29 87.26
CA THR A 585 30.67 -64.64 87.52
C THR A 585 29.90 -65.33 88.64
N ASP A 586 29.74 -66.65 88.55
CA ASP A 586 29.16 -67.47 89.62
C ASP A 586 30.14 -67.69 90.79
N THR A 587 29.74 -68.54 91.75
CA THR A 587 30.55 -68.94 92.92
C THR A 587 31.79 -69.76 92.54
N GLN A 588 31.88 -70.28 91.32
CA GLN A 588 32.95 -71.11 90.77
C GLN A 588 33.83 -70.34 89.76
N ASN A 589 33.65 -69.02 89.64
CA ASN A 589 34.31 -68.14 88.66
C ASN A 589 33.93 -68.38 87.19
N ASN A 590 32.88 -69.13 86.89
CA ASN A 590 32.39 -69.24 85.52
C ASN A 590 31.70 -67.94 85.11
N ILE A 591 31.96 -67.46 83.89
CA ILE A 591 31.32 -66.27 83.33
C ILE A 591 29.88 -66.61 82.94
N ILE A 592 28.91 -65.94 83.56
CA ILE A 592 27.48 -66.07 83.24
C ILE A 592 27.07 -65.00 82.23
N VAL A 593 27.61 -63.80 82.34
CA VAL A 593 27.30 -62.66 81.46
C VAL A 593 28.58 -61.93 81.10
N ASP A 594 28.81 -61.72 79.82
CA ASP A 594 29.81 -60.78 79.31
C ASP A 594 29.09 -59.54 78.77
N PHE A 595 29.25 -58.42 79.49
CA PHE A 595 28.54 -57.18 79.16
C PHE A 595 28.95 -56.59 77.80
N SER A 596 30.12 -56.94 77.26
CA SER A 596 30.59 -56.47 75.96
C SER A 596 29.87 -57.15 74.78
N THR A 597 29.29 -58.33 75.02
CA THR A 597 28.66 -59.16 73.96
C THR A 597 27.15 -58.99 73.87
N ILE A 598 26.54 -58.22 74.78
CA ILE A 598 25.09 -58.02 74.82
C ILE A 598 24.63 -57.17 73.64
N LYS A 599 23.73 -57.72 72.81
CA LYS A 599 23.10 -57.00 71.70
C LYS A 599 22.07 -56.01 72.25
N ARG A 600 22.39 -54.71 72.16
CA ARG A 600 21.50 -53.61 72.57
C ARG A 600 20.66 -53.12 71.40
N ASN A 601 19.40 -52.74 71.66
CA ASN A 601 18.55 -52.07 70.66
C ASN A 601 19.21 -50.73 70.25
N PRO A 602 19.34 -50.42 68.95
CA PRO A 602 19.96 -49.18 68.47
C PRO A 602 19.31 -47.91 69.05
N ILE A 603 17.99 -47.91 69.31
CA ILE A 603 17.28 -46.76 69.89
C ILE A 603 17.62 -46.60 71.39
N SER A 604 17.63 -47.70 72.17
CA SER A 604 17.99 -47.62 73.59
C SER A 604 19.47 -47.31 73.79
N LYS A 605 20.34 -47.81 72.90
CA LYS A 605 21.76 -47.44 72.83
C LYS A 605 21.96 -45.94 72.57
N PHE A 606 21.08 -45.33 71.77
CA PHE A 606 21.13 -43.91 71.47
C PHE A 606 20.62 -43.02 72.61
N LEU A 607 19.49 -43.38 73.24
CA LEU A 607 18.91 -42.58 74.33
C LEU A 607 19.65 -42.74 75.66
N TYR A 608 20.07 -43.98 75.96
CA TYR A 608 20.68 -44.36 77.23
C TYR A 608 22.02 -45.08 77.00
N PRO A 609 23.05 -44.42 76.47
CA PRO A 609 24.29 -45.06 76.04
C PRO A 609 25.03 -45.82 77.15
N LYS A 610 24.81 -45.43 78.41
CA LYS A 610 25.48 -45.98 79.60
C LYS A 610 24.74 -47.16 80.28
N ARG A 611 23.59 -47.61 79.76
CA ARG A 611 22.72 -48.57 80.47
C ARG A 611 22.54 -49.89 79.73
N ILE A 612 22.47 -50.97 80.49
CA ILE A 612 22.05 -52.31 80.03
C ILE A 612 20.89 -52.77 80.90
N ASP A 613 19.70 -52.83 80.30
CA ASP A 613 18.49 -53.29 80.99
C ASP A 613 18.58 -54.79 81.30
N PHE A 614 18.10 -55.23 82.47
CA PHE A 614 18.17 -56.64 82.86
C PHE A 614 17.43 -57.55 81.87
N ILE A 615 16.34 -57.05 81.27
CA ILE A 615 15.57 -57.76 80.24
C ILE A 615 16.41 -58.12 78.99
N SER A 616 17.53 -57.42 78.74
CA SER A 616 18.45 -57.74 77.64
C SER A 616 19.43 -58.87 77.98
N ILE A 617 19.38 -59.41 79.20
CA ILE A 617 20.28 -60.43 79.74
C ILE A 617 19.47 -61.66 80.12
N SER A 618 19.38 -62.64 79.22
CA SER A 618 18.55 -63.84 79.41
C SER A 618 18.99 -64.74 80.55
N GLN A 619 20.23 -64.60 81.02
CA GLN A 619 20.80 -65.42 82.10
C GLN A 619 20.38 -64.94 83.50
N LEU A 620 19.76 -63.75 83.63
CA LEU A 620 19.30 -63.23 84.91
C LEU A 620 17.88 -63.71 85.21
N PRO A 621 17.57 -64.10 86.46
CA PRO A 621 16.24 -64.54 86.84
C PRO A 621 15.25 -63.40 87.12
N TYR A 622 15.64 -62.16 86.79
CA TYR A 622 14.87 -60.93 87.02
C TYR A 622 15.02 -59.99 85.81
N SER A 623 14.01 -59.17 85.58
CA SER A 623 13.92 -58.30 84.39
C SER A 623 13.80 -56.81 84.72
N GLY A 624 13.40 -56.49 85.95
CA GLY A 624 13.14 -55.17 86.45
C GLY A 624 14.38 -54.41 86.92
N GLY A 625 14.90 -53.55 86.05
CA GLY A 625 16.02 -52.67 86.34
C GLY A 625 17.11 -52.68 85.25
N TYR A 626 18.25 -52.09 85.55
CA TYR A 626 19.38 -51.98 84.63
C TYR A 626 20.74 -51.89 85.34
N PHE A 627 21.79 -52.26 84.63
CA PHE A 627 23.16 -51.90 84.96
C PHE A 627 23.51 -50.55 84.33
N GLU A 628 24.14 -49.66 85.09
CA GLU A 628 24.59 -48.35 84.62
C GLU A 628 26.11 -48.23 84.76
N PHE A 629 26.79 -47.93 83.65
CA PHE A 629 28.24 -47.85 83.54
C PHE A 629 28.68 -46.39 83.47
N VAL A 630 29.29 -45.89 84.54
CA VAL A 630 29.71 -44.50 84.67
C VAL A 630 31.20 -44.44 84.97
N GLY A 631 32.01 -44.12 83.95
CA GLY A 631 33.47 -44.14 84.10
C GLY A 631 33.96 -45.55 84.42
N ASP A 632 34.64 -45.71 85.55
CA ASP A 632 35.11 -47.00 86.06
C ASP A 632 34.15 -47.69 87.02
N GLU A 633 33.04 -47.04 87.36
CA GLU A 633 32.05 -47.53 88.31
C GLU A 633 30.88 -48.21 87.61
N VAL A 634 30.39 -49.30 88.22
CA VAL A 634 29.22 -50.01 87.74
C VAL A 634 28.17 -50.02 88.83
N TYR A 635 26.98 -49.60 88.46
CA TYR A 635 25.82 -49.57 89.34
C TYR A 635 24.79 -50.58 88.89
N ILE A 636 24.18 -51.28 89.83
CA ILE A 636 22.94 -52.01 89.61
C ILE A 636 21.79 -51.13 90.09
N ASN A 637 20.79 -50.89 89.25
CA ASN A 637 19.56 -50.20 89.62
C ASN A 637 18.40 -51.18 89.56
N ILE A 638 17.89 -51.56 90.72
CA ILE A 638 16.86 -52.58 90.88
C ILE A 638 15.50 -51.92 90.93
N GLN A 639 14.64 -52.26 89.98
CA GLN A 639 13.27 -51.76 89.85
C GLN A 639 12.33 -52.95 89.72
N PRO A 640 11.90 -53.57 90.84
CA PRO A 640 11.19 -54.84 90.81
C PRO A 640 9.91 -54.76 89.97
N ILE A 641 9.73 -55.71 89.04
CA ILE A 641 8.49 -55.89 88.27
C ILE A 641 7.73 -57.08 88.87
N GLU A 642 6.40 -57.10 88.71
CA GLU A 642 5.55 -58.20 89.18
C GLU A 642 6.05 -59.55 88.61
N GLY A 643 6.36 -60.50 89.51
CA GLY A 643 6.94 -61.81 89.16
C GLY A 643 8.46 -61.92 89.31
N ASP A 644 9.19 -60.81 89.52
CA ASP A 644 10.64 -60.86 89.74
C ASP A 644 10.99 -61.37 91.16
N PRO A 645 12.00 -62.24 91.31
CA PRO A 645 12.50 -62.65 92.61
C PRO A 645 13.26 -61.54 93.34
N SER A 646 13.16 -61.51 94.67
CA SER A 646 13.88 -60.55 95.52
C SER A 646 15.40 -60.63 95.30
N ILE A 647 16.01 -59.49 94.95
CA ILE A 647 17.45 -59.34 94.77
C ILE A 647 18.08 -58.92 96.10
N ARG A 648 19.20 -59.56 96.45
CA ARG A 648 19.98 -59.26 97.65
C ARG A 648 21.41 -58.92 97.26
N ILE A 649 22.02 -57.95 97.94
CA ILE A 649 23.43 -57.63 97.80
C ILE A 649 24.11 -57.90 99.14
N ASN A 650 25.13 -58.77 99.15
CA ASN A 650 25.79 -59.27 100.37
C ASN A 650 24.79 -59.77 101.44
N SER A 651 23.80 -60.55 101.00
CA SER A 651 22.74 -61.13 101.84
C SER A 651 21.68 -60.16 102.38
N ILE A 652 21.73 -58.86 102.05
CA ILE A 652 20.74 -57.85 102.44
C ILE A 652 19.80 -57.56 101.26
N PRO A 653 18.46 -57.54 101.45
CA PRO A 653 17.52 -57.11 100.41
C PRO A 653 17.88 -55.73 99.86
N ALA A 654 17.95 -55.63 98.53
CA ALA A 654 18.47 -54.46 97.83
C ALA A 654 17.43 -53.89 96.87
N ASN A 655 17.08 -52.62 97.05
CA ASN A 655 16.17 -51.87 96.16
C ASN A 655 16.85 -50.56 95.72
N GLY A 656 16.60 -50.13 94.47
CA GLY A 656 17.16 -48.89 93.93
C GLY A 656 18.60 -49.04 93.41
N LYS A 657 19.31 -47.91 93.33
CA LYS A 657 20.65 -47.81 92.74
C LYS A 657 21.73 -48.12 93.77
N ILE A 658 22.55 -49.13 93.50
CA ILE A 658 23.63 -49.60 94.37
C ILE A 658 24.90 -49.80 93.53
N GLU A 659 26.05 -49.42 94.06
CA GLU A 659 27.33 -49.63 93.40
C GLU A 659 27.79 -51.08 93.56
N ILE A 660 28.24 -51.70 92.46
CA ILE A 660 28.71 -53.09 92.42
C ILE A 660 30.14 -53.23 91.90
N THR A 661 30.85 -52.11 91.71
CA THR A 661 32.23 -52.07 91.17
C THR A 661 33.18 -53.00 91.92
N ASN A 662 33.08 -53.04 93.26
CA ASN A 662 33.95 -53.83 94.14
C ASN A 662 33.54 -55.32 94.23
N GLY A 663 32.62 -55.78 93.39
CA GLY A 663 32.20 -57.17 93.29
C GLY A 663 31.45 -57.75 94.50
N PRO A 664 30.45 -57.04 95.08
CA PRO A 664 29.60 -57.64 96.10
C PRO A 664 28.81 -58.83 95.51
N TRP A 665 28.41 -59.78 96.36
CA TRP A 665 27.58 -60.91 95.94
C TRP A 665 26.16 -60.45 95.71
N ILE A 666 25.69 -60.58 94.47
CA ILE A 666 24.34 -60.31 94.02
C ILE A 666 23.60 -61.65 93.99
N GLY A 667 22.69 -61.84 94.95
CA GLY A 667 21.92 -63.07 95.11
C GLY A 667 20.46 -62.91 94.68
N SER A 668 19.92 -63.85 93.92
CA SER A 668 18.50 -63.93 93.58
C SER A 668 18.10 -65.36 93.22
N SER A 669 16.93 -65.83 93.67
CA SER A 669 16.41 -67.19 93.42
C SER A 669 17.42 -68.33 93.63
N GLY A 670 18.18 -68.27 94.72
CA GLY A 670 19.17 -69.31 95.07
C GLY A 670 20.46 -69.28 94.25
N LYS A 671 20.59 -68.38 93.27
CA LYS A 671 21.84 -68.14 92.52
C LYS A 671 22.57 -66.93 93.09
N GLN A 672 23.90 -66.99 93.14
CA GLN A 672 24.76 -65.86 93.51
C GLN A 672 25.72 -65.57 92.37
N VAL A 673 25.78 -64.29 91.99
CA VAL A 673 26.71 -63.78 90.98
C VAL A 673 27.45 -62.57 91.53
N ARG A 674 28.61 -62.25 90.98
CA ARG A 674 29.34 -61.02 91.32
C ARG A 674 29.86 -60.36 90.06
N PHE A 675 29.94 -59.03 90.10
CA PHE A 675 30.56 -58.27 89.04
C PHE A 675 32.10 -58.37 89.12
N ARG A 676 32.74 -58.55 87.97
CA ARG A 676 34.20 -58.55 87.80
C ARG A 676 34.55 -57.69 86.61
N LYS A 677 35.50 -56.77 86.79
CA LYS A 677 35.97 -55.89 85.71
C LYS A 677 36.81 -56.64 84.65
N ASN A 678 37.59 -57.64 85.09
CA ASN A 678 38.50 -58.43 84.27
C ASN A 678 38.06 -59.92 84.21
N ILE A 679 38.58 -60.66 83.22
CA ILE A 679 38.32 -62.09 83.03
C ILE A 679 38.99 -62.88 84.17
N PRO A 680 38.26 -63.74 84.90
CA PRO A 680 38.77 -64.42 86.10
C PRO A 680 39.88 -65.47 85.86
N TYR A 681 40.26 -65.74 84.61
CA TYR A 681 41.32 -66.70 84.24
C TYR A 681 42.63 -66.04 83.76
N ILE A 682 42.72 -64.71 83.84
CA ILE A 682 43.93 -63.94 83.51
C ILE A 682 44.16 -62.96 84.67
N ASP A 683 44.57 -63.49 85.82
CA ASP A 683 45.22 -62.72 86.89
C ASP A 683 46.67 -63.21 86.97
N VAL A 684 47.58 -62.48 86.32
CA VAL A 684 49.01 -62.38 86.69
C VAL A 684 49.35 -60.90 86.72
#